data_AF-A0A958ZE39-F1
#
_entry.id   AF-A0A958ZE39-F1
#
_cell.length_a   1.000
_cell.length_b   1.000
_cell.length_c   1.000
_cell.angle_alpha   90.00
_cell.angle_beta   90.00
_cell.angle_gamma   90.00
#
_symmetry.space_group_name_H-M   'P 1'
#
loop_
_entity.id
_entity.type
_entity.pdbx_description
1 polymer ?
#
loop_
_entity_poly.entity_id
_entity_poly.type
_entity_poly.pdbx_seq_one_letter_code
_entity_poly.pdbx_strand_id
1 'polypeptide(L)'
;MSINGSIEVSSVPNIELSQNATPGGIPLTNELCLGLTDTVYGFAAGLQVGNFSGNNVNNGIANDGFAILNTSTGPVINEPITFTYTDVNGCTVDSTWLFTVHDQPVVSIVNTNNDICFGDSLLLQGLGDGNTGVGNFYSNDGITDTTVAGEAWFNSNFAQPDSNYVYYYEFTDVNGCTNITSDFLYVNDLPVAGVNIDGYEFCSNDTANVNAIPLPGPDDSLYFNGVYETYDPTGFYEVVAGNYPNGIITVQYYYIDNNGCKAYAEDSMLVYPTPSVGFTFNSNCITDTIDFVDTTITNGATVADYSWTFSDGFASSSQDTSVLFQYGGQKVITFEVTSTAGCSDSYQLIEWFGEKPRVDFDWTNECLIGGVSNTQFVNNTPAIDSVTMWSWSFGDPGNNTSTQFEPLFDYTQNGSYLVTVIGETDYGCIDTAMKAIWIREYVQSYPYFADFETGNYGWVPDTLVGVNNSWEWGAPSGTTINSAYSGSNVLMTSLNDNHNNNEFSFIISPCFDFSQLKRPMIKIKLWGETNQGDGMKIEYGDQGADYFPLGTVDKGINWYDDFVTGLIEADPNNTTSPEGWFGSTGGWIDARYQLDTLVGDTMVRFKIIFGSDIAQTLDGFAIDDIWIGERERTVLVEHFTNYTDGLSQISTPVFNGVIDEPTLNDYSMDLVNVQYHTRQTTSELLNANYPSGPSARQNYYGLDSIPYVINDGIAFRGTVSAWYNDLEKLESRTLVDPQFAIDLNMTQTGANIDVQVDFTSNEDIGNKEVVVRIAVVEDSVDLSGFGVSGIHRNTLLSFLPGASGTSFSQIWNIGSTGSVFQSTTVTNGFNLNNLDVVVWIQDKDSKEVYQAISGKISTILGLTGVHDESAAMDFMIYPNPTIGSATLLLNNSFKENGQIYIHDASGRLIETLTINKFQEQIELSNKDYKNGMYFVSVVNPQGQKMTKKMVVQKH
;
A
#
# COMPACT_ATOMS: atom_id res chain seq x y z
N MET A 1 38.43 58.64 -182.46
CA MET A 1 37.18 58.01 -182.94
C MET A 1 36.79 56.97 -181.90
N SER A 2 35.66 56.96 -181.22
CA SER A 2 34.37 57.68 -181.32
C SER A 2 33.84 57.99 -179.90
N ILE A 3 33.41 59.23 -179.59
CA ILE A 3 32.00 59.68 -179.41
C ILE A 3 31.26 58.86 -178.34
N ASN A 4 31.12 59.32 -177.08
CA ASN A 4 30.28 60.40 -176.47
C ASN A 4 28.78 60.10 -176.32
N GLY A 5 28.30 60.20 -175.06
CA GLY A 5 26.89 60.43 -174.71
C GLY A 5 26.48 59.91 -173.32
N SER A 6 26.68 60.72 -172.28
CA SER A 6 26.36 60.51 -170.84
C SER A 6 25.02 61.14 -170.42
N ILE A 7 24.28 60.56 -169.44
CA ILE A 7 23.36 61.24 -168.50
C ILE A 7 23.41 60.53 -167.11
N GLU A 8 23.33 61.32 -166.03
CA GLU A 8 23.59 61.06 -164.60
C GLU A 8 22.50 60.30 -163.78
N VAL A 9 22.86 60.06 -162.51
CA VAL A 9 22.39 59.19 -161.39
C VAL A 9 21.04 59.57 -160.74
N SER A 10 20.35 58.58 -160.15
CA SER A 10 19.42 58.72 -159.00
C SER A 10 19.90 57.80 -157.86
N SER A 11 20.07 58.34 -156.66
CA SER A 11 20.65 57.68 -155.46
C SER A 11 19.69 56.69 -154.78
N VAL A 12 20.26 55.62 -154.18
CA VAL A 12 19.57 54.67 -153.28
C VAL A 12 19.20 55.38 -151.95
N PRO A 13 18.01 55.17 -151.35
CA PRO A 13 17.65 55.78 -150.06
C PRO A 13 18.38 55.15 -148.85
N ASN A 14 18.74 55.96 -147.84
CA ASN A 14 19.32 55.52 -146.55
C ASN A 14 18.22 54.97 -145.59
N ILE A 15 18.59 53.99 -144.75
CA ILE A 15 17.80 53.47 -143.60
C ILE A 15 18.43 53.95 -142.28
N GLU A 16 17.59 54.32 -141.30
CA GLU A 16 17.98 54.57 -139.89
C GLU A 16 17.09 53.77 -138.92
N LEU A 17 17.68 53.28 -137.81
CA LEU A 17 17.00 52.60 -136.71
C LEU A 17 17.11 53.44 -135.44
N SER A 18 16.03 53.55 -134.66
CA SER A 18 16.04 54.24 -133.36
C SER A 18 15.13 53.58 -132.34
N GLN A 19 15.38 53.87 -131.06
CA GLN A 19 14.42 53.64 -129.97
C GLN A 19 13.73 54.97 -129.64
N ASN A 20 12.40 54.94 -129.50
CA ASN A 20 11.49 56.05 -129.16
C ASN A 20 11.30 57.16 -130.23
N ALA A 21 10.03 57.40 -130.59
CA ALA A 21 9.55 58.19 -131.73
C ALA A 21 9.70 59.72 -131.59
N THR A 22 10.93 60.24 -131.64
CA THR A 22 11.19 61.68 -131.84
C THR A 22 12.23 61.90 -132.93
N PRO A 23 11.99 62.74 -133.95
CA PRO A 23 13.00 63.07 -134.97
C PRO A 23 14.20 63.77 -134.29
N GLY A 24 15.29 63.01 -134.09
CA GLY A 24 16.48 63.42 -133.32
C GLY A 24 16.91 62.49 -132.16
N GLY A 25 16.30 61.30 -131.99
CA GLY A 25 16.51 60.40 -130.85
C GLY A 25 17.62 59.33 -130.97
N ILE A 26 18.56 59.40 -130.00
CA ILE A 26 19.46 58.42 -129.35
C ILE A 26 19.82 57.08 -130.07
N PRO A 27 21.13 56.72 -130.19
CA PRO A 27 21.56 55.37 -130.59
C PRO A 27 21.15 54.28 -129.58
N LEU A 28 20.72 53.12 -130.08
CA LEU A 28 20.26 51.94 -129.31
C LEU A 28 21.27 51.47 -128.23
N THR A 29 20.78 51.17 -127.01
CA THR A 29 21.53 50.44 -125.95
C THR A 29 21.21 48.94 -126.01
N ASN A 30 22.22 48.08 -125.81
CA ASN A 30 22.13 46.66 -126.17
C ASN A 30 21.75 45.68 -125.01
N GLU A 31 21.32 46.13 -123.82
CA GLU A 31 21.10 45.24 -122.65
C GLU A 31 19.79 45.48 -121.87
N LEU A 32 19.10 44.40 -121.46
CA LEU A 32 17.83 44.38 -120.69
C LEU A 32 17.82 43.23 -119.64
N CYS A 33 17.01 43.29 -118.58
CA CYS A 33 16.77 42.15 -117.66
C CYS A 33 15.55 41.33 -118.11
N LEU A 34 15.58 40.02 -117.86
CA LEU A 34 14.55 39.05 -118.23
C LEU A 34 13.19 39.45 -117.65
N GLY A 35 12.16 39.47 -118.51
CA GLY A 35 10.78 39.80 -118.13
C GLY A 35 10.37 41.26 -118.39
N LEU A 36 11.24 42.09 -118.98
CA LEU A 36 10.93 43.47 -119.39
C LEU A 36 10.64 43.57 -120.91
N THR A 37 9.89 44.59 -121.35
CA THR A 37 9.56 44.84 -122.78
C THR A 37 10.00 46.23 -123.22
N ASP A 38 10.47 46.38 -124.46
CA ASP A 38 10.94 47.66 -125.05
C ASP A 38 10.43 47.84 -126.51
N THR A 39 10.49 49.05 -127.10
CA THR A 39 9.93 49.33 -128.45
C THR A 39 10.96 49.90 -129.43
N VAL A 40 11.09 49.31 -130.63
CA VAL A 40 12.04 49.69 -131.68
C VAL A 40 11.36 50.27 -132.94
N TYR A 41 11.99 51.25 -133.59
CA TYR A 41 11.47 51.98 -134.76
C TYR A 41 12.46 51.97 -135.93
N GLY A 42 11.95 51.88 -137.17
CA GLY A 42 12.75 51.84 -138.39
C GLY A 42 12.23 52.80 -139.46
N PHE A 43 13.14 53.59 -140.03
CA PHE A 43 12.83 54.65 -140.99
C PHE A 43 13.55 54.42 -142.31
N ALA A 44 12.85 54.57 -143.43
CA ALA A 44 13.40 54.53 -144.78
C ALA A 44 13.03 55.80 -145.54
N ALA A 45 14.02 56.53 -146.07
CA ALA A 45 13.84 57.82 -146.74
C ALA A 45 13.04 58.87 -145.92
N GLY A 46 13.16 58.85 -144.58
CA GLY A 46 12.49 59.77 -143.67
C GLY A 46 11.01 59.47 -143.40
N LEU A 47 10.46 58.39 -143.97
CA LEU A 47 9.13 57.88 -143.67
C LEU A 47 9.27 56.60 -142.82
N GLN A 48 8.39 56.46 -141.83
CA GLN A 48 8.31 55.24 -141.02
C GLN A 48 7.58 54.16 -141.83
N VAL A 49 8.32 53.49 -142.71
CA VAL A 49 7.81 52.47 -143.63
C VAL A 49 8.81 51.33 -143.78
N GLY A 50 8.33 50.10 -143.60
CA GLY A 50 9.14 48.87 -143.63
C GLY A 50 8.66 47.86 -142.60
N ASN A 51 9.31 46.71 -142.48
CA ASN A 51 8.95 45.65 -141.52
C ASN A 51 10.18 45.15 -140.77
N PHE A 52 10.03 44.83 -139.48
CA PHE A 52 11.06 44.15 -138.71
C PHE A 52 10.94 42.62 -138.81
N SER A 53 12.02 41.91 -138.59
CA SER A 53 12.03 40.46 -138.48
C SER A 53 13.09 40.02 -137.47
N GLY A 54 12.75 39.01 -136.66
CA GLY A 54 13.59 38.50 -135.58
C GLY A 54 12.75 37.70 -134.58
N ASN A 55 13.38 36.84 -133.78
CA ASN A 55 12.69 35.90 -132.88
C ASN A 55 11.91 36.57 -131.74
N ASN A 56 12.32 37.78 -131.33
CA ASN A 56 11.79 38.48 -130.16
C ASN A 56 11.08 39.79 -130.52
N VAL A 57 10.64 39.89 -131.77
CA VAL A 57 10.08 41.10 -132.36
C VAL A 57 8.68 40.84 -132.86
N ASN A 58 7.71 41.55 -132.29
CA ASN A 58 6.34 41.55 -132.79
C ASN A 58 6.10 42.81 -133.60
N ASN A 59 5.98 42.67 -134.93
CA ASN A 59 5.53 43.73 -135.82
C ASN A 59 4.07 44.09 -135.55
N GLY A 60 3.74 45.37 -135.76
CA GLY A 60 2.38 45.85 -135.86
C GLY A 60 1.76 45.54 -137.24
N ILE A 61 1.27 46.59 -137.89
CA ILE A 61 0.61 46.55 -139.20
C ILE A 61 1.70 46.52 -140.29
N ALA A 62 1.52 45.69 -141.32
CA ALA A 62 2.49 45.59 -142.42
C ALA A 62 2.83 46.98 -143.00
N ASN A 63 4.13 47.30 -143.10
CA ASN A 63 4.72 48.56 -143.55
C ASN A 63 4.59 49.78 -142.62
N ASP A 64 4.29 49.63 -141.34
CA ASP A 64 4.22 50.76 -140.39
C ASP A 64 5.57 51.15 -139.74
N GLY A 65 6.64 50.39 -139.96
CA GLY A 65 7.99 50.70 -139.53
C GLY A 65 8.25 50.74 -138.01
N PHE A 66 7.48 50.03 -137.17
CA PHE A 66 7.85 49.81 -135.75
C PHE A 66 7.58 48.38 -135.27
N ALA A 67 8.23 47.97 -134.17
CA ALA A 67 7.98 46.69 -133.52
C ALA A 67 8.29 46.70 -132.01
N ILE A 68 7.67 45.79 -131.26
CA ILE A 68 7.91 45.63 -129.81
C ILE A 68 8.88 44.47 -129.58
N LEU A 69 9.89 44.73 -128.74
CA LEU A 69 10.86 43.79 -128.22
C LEU A 69 10.32 43.15 -126.93
N ASN A 70 10.14 41.83 -126.94
CA ASN A 70 9.66 41.09 -125.78
C ASN A 70 10.75 40.11 -125.29
N THR A 71 11.21 40.29 -124.05
CA THR A 71 12.30 39.49 -123.46
C THR A 71 11.81 38.31 -122.58
N SER A 72 10.54 37.90 -122.73
CA SER A 72 9.95 36.82 -121.94
C SER A 72 10.43 35.39 -122.30
N THR A 73 11.27 35.25 -123.32
CA THR A 73 11.75 33.98 -123.88
C THR A 73 13.22 33.74 -123.57
N GLY A 74 13.57 33.69 -122.28
CA GLY A 74 14.88 33.29 -121.76
C GLY A 74 16.04 34.27 -122.03
N PRO A 75 17.16 34.14 -121.30
CA PRO A 75 18.33 34.98 -121.53
C PRO A 75 18.92 34.68 -122.91
N VAL A 76 19.14 35.73 -123.69
CA VAL A 76 19.67 35.67 -125.06
C VAL A 76 20.79 36.67 -125.21
N ILE A 77 21.83 36.33 -125.98
CA ILE A 77 23.02 37.17 -126.20
C ILE A 77 23.13 37.45 -127.70
N ASN A 78 23.24 38.72 -128.08
CA ASN A 78 23.42 39.18 -129.46
C ASN A 78 22.37 38.62 -130.45
N GLU A 79 21.09 38.69 -130.13
CA GLU A 79 20.03 38.25 -131.05
C GLU A 79 19.79 39.32 -132.15
N PRO A 80 19.84 38.95 -133.45
CA PRO A 80 19.67 39.90 -134.56
C PRO A 80 18.21 40.25 -134.86
N ILE A 81 17.97 41.54 -135.05
CA ILE A 81 16.71 42.10 -135.52
C ILE A 81 16.96 42.85 -136.80
N THR A 82 16.28 42.46 -137.89
CA THR A 82 16.49 43.03 -139.23
C THR A 82 15.27 43.82 -139.67
N PHE A 83 15.50 45.06 -140.10
CA PHE A 83 14.49 45.93 -140.71
C PHE A 83 14.67 45.95 -142.22
N THR A 84 13.60 45.70 -142.98
CA THR A 84 13.62 45.66 -144.44
C THR A 84 12.59 46.62 -145.04
N TYR A 85 13.01 47.40 -146.04
CA TYR A 85 12.16 48.29 -146.83
C TYR A 85 12.25 47.94 -148.33
N THR A 86 11.11 47.96 -149.02
CA THR A 86 11.03 47.78 -150.48
C THR A 86 10.37 49.00 -151.10
N ASP A 87 11.01 49.61 -152.10
CA ASP A 87 10.44 50.73 -152.83
C ASP A 87 9.34 50.30 -153.83
N VAL A 88 8.63 51.28 -154.39
CA VAL A 88 7.54 51.04 -155.37
C VAL A 88 8.01 50.45 -156.70
N ASN A 89 9.32 50.46 -156.98
CA ASN A 89 9.93 49.86 -158.17
C ASN A 89 10.45 48.44 -157.90
N GLY A 90 10.26 47.92 -156.68
CA GLY A 90 10.63 46.57 -156.28
C GLY A 90 12.07 46.40 -155.81
N CYS A 91 12.81 47.48 -155.51
CA CYS A 91 14.15 47.41 -154.94
C CYS A 91 14.09 47.34 -153.41
N THR A 92 14.74 46.33 -152.82
CA THR A 92 14.81 46.09 -151.36
C THR A 92 16.13 46.57 -150.76
N VAL A 93 16.09 47.13 -149.54
CA VAL A 93 17.28 47.38 -148.70
C VAL A 93 16.98 47.02 -147.23
N ASP A 94 17.96 46.50 -146.51
CA ASP A 94 17.84 46.00 -145.13
C ASP A 94 18.97 46.47 -144.20
N SER A 95 18.71 46.43 -142.88
CA SER A 95 19.67 46.74 -141.80
C SER A 95 19.40 45.87 -140.56
N THR A 96 20.46 45.43 -139.84
CA THR A 96 20.37 44.50 -138.70
C THR A 96 21.00 45.07 -137.42
N TRP A 97 20.37 44.87 -136.25
CA TRP A 97 20.81 45.26 -134.89
C TRP A 97 20.81 44.08 -133.89
N LEU A 98 21.68 44.09 -132.86
CA LEU A 98 21.87 42.99 -131.89
C LEU A 98 21.62 43.44 -130.43
N PHE A 99 20.96 42.63 -129.59
CA PHE A 99 20.68 42.90 -128.17
C PHE A 99 20.87 41.69 -127.23
N THR A 100 20.98 41.92 -125.90
CA THR A 100 21.23 40.92 -124.84
C THR A 100 20.24 41.04 -123.66
N VAL A 101 19.86 39.92 -123.03
CA VAL A 101 18.94 39.82 -121.88
C VAL A 101 19.57 39.03 -120.72
N HIS A 102 19.63 39.60 -119.50
CA HIS A 102 20.19 38.99 -118.27
C HIS A 102 19.14 38.38 -117.34
N ASP A 103 19.49 37.32 -116.59
CA ASP A 103 18.61 36.69 -115.59
C ASP A 103 18.41 37.54 -114.32
N GLN A 104 17.33 37.29 -113.56
CA GLN A 104 17.15 37.88 -112.22
C GLN A 104 17.95 37.10 -111.15
N PRO A 105 18.50 37.76 -110.11
CA PRO A 105 19.26 37.09 -109.06
C PRO A 105 18.38 36.19 -108.18
N VAL A 106 18.93 35.08 -107.67
CA VAL A 106 18.29 34.20 -106.68
C VAL A 106 18.59 34.73 -105.27
N VAL A 107 17.55 34.88 -104.45
CA VAL A 107 17.64 35.54 -103.13
C VAL A 107 16.99 34.67 -102.05
N SER A 108 17.66 34.48 -100.91
CA SER A 108 17.13 33.73 -99.75
C SER A 108 17.50 34.36 -98.42
N ILE A 109 16.73 34.05 -97.37
CA ILE A 109 17.03 34.41 -95.97
C ILE A 109 17.39 33.13 -95.22
N VAL A 110 18.38 33.18 -94.33
CA VAL A 110 18.75 32.09 -93.42
C VAL A 110 18.51 32.51 -91.96
N ASN A 111 18.32 31.53 -91.06
CA ASN A 111 17.83 31.70 -89.67
C ASN A 111 16.36 32.12 -89.56
N THR A 112 15.48 31.47 -90.31
CA THR A 112 14.09 31.91 -90.50
C THR A 112 13.06 31.30 -89.56
N ASN A 113 13.46 30.36 -88.68
CA ASN A 113 12.49 29.53 -87.96
C ASN A 113 12.69 29.56 -86.44
N ASN A 114 12.54 30.73 -85.84
CA ASN A 114 12.60 30.88 -84.37
C ASN A 114 11.52 31.87 -83.93
N ASP A 115 10.46 31.41 -83.27
CA ASP A 115 9.62 32.30 -82.45
C ASP A 115 10.47 32.81 -81.27
N ILE A 116 10.36 34.09 -80.91
CA ILE A 116 11.12 34.69 -79.80
C ILE A 116 10.19 35.28 -78.75
N CYS A 117 10.67 35.47 -77.52
CA CYS A 117 9.89 36.09 -76.45
C CYS A 117 10.08 37.61 -76.46
N PHE A 118 9.08 38.34 -75.97
CA PHE A 118 9.20 39.78 -75.79
C PHE A 118 10.37 40.12 -74.85
N GLY A 119 11.33 40.90 -75.35
CA GLY A 119 12.61 41.20 -74.71
C GLY A 119 13.83 40.59 -75.40
N ASP A 120 13.67 39.52 -76.18
CA ASP A 120 14.75 38.85 -76.91
C ASP A 120 15.19 39.60 -78.19
N SER A 121 16.34 39.22 -78.73
CA SER A 121 16.86 39.72 -80.01
C SER A 121 17.35 38.59 -80.91
N LEU A 122 17.08 38.68 -82.22
CA LEU A 122 17.43 37.68 -83.23
C LEU A 122 18.28 38.29 -84.36
N LEU A 123 19.35 37.61 -84.76
CA LEU A 123 20.18 37.99 -85.92
C LEU A 123 19.64 37.36 -87.21
N LEU A 124 19.25 38.20 -88.16
CA LEU A 124 18.79 37.84 -89.51
C LEU A 124 19.96 37.94 -90.51
N GLN A 125 20.05 37.00 -91.44
CA GLN A 125 21.08 36.98 -92.49
C GLN A 125 20.47 36.67 -93.85
N GLY A 126 20.78 37.49 -94.84
CA GLY A 126 20.27 37.40 -96.22
C GLY A 126 21.38 37.03 -97.18
N LEU A 127 21.08 36.15 -98.14
CA LEU A 127 22.02 35.61 -99.11
C LEU A 127 21.56 35.95 -100.54
N GLY A 128 22.51 36.41 -101.37
CA GLY A 128 22.36 36.56 -102.81
C GLY A 128 22.97 35.37 -103.59
N ASP A 129 22.91 35.45 -104.92
CA ASP A 129 23.29 34.40 -105.90
C ASP A 129 24.81 34.10 -106.02
N GLY A 130 25.62 34.52 -105.05
CA GLY A 130 27.07 34.34 -105.04
C GLY A 130 27.85 35.40 -105.84
N ASN A 131 27.20 36.36 -106.49
CA ASN A 131 27.84 37.51 -107.13
C ASN A 131 28.02 38.70 -106.15
N THR A 132 28.94 39.62 -106.45
CA THR A 132 29.16 40.84 -105.66
C THR A 132 27.99 41.82 -105.84
N GLY A 133 26.97 41.76 -104.98
CA GLY A 133 25.84 42.68 -104.98
C GLY A 133 25.68 43.43 -103.65
N VAL A 134 24.62 44.21 -103.53
CA VAL A 134 24.23 44.89 -102.28
C VAL A 134 22.87 44.34 -101.85
N GLY A 135 22.76 43.92 -100.60
CA GLY A 135 21.50 43.44 -100.03
C GLY A 135 21.17 44.14 -98.70
N ASN A 136 19.90 44.49 -98.52
CA ASN A 136 19.42 45.20 -97.34
C ASN A 136 18.15 44.54 -96.79
N PHE A 137 18.05 44.51 -95.46
CA PHE A 137 16.81 44.15 -94.79
C PHE A 137 15.97 45.39 -94.49
N TYR A 138 14.65 45.25 -94.63
CA TYR A 138 13.69 46.22 -94.14
C TYR A 138 12.43 45.50 -93.65
N SER A 139 11.77 46.07 -92.65
CA SER A 139 10.52 45.57 -92.11
C SER A 139 9.57 46.73 -91.83
N ASN A 140 8.32 46.40 -91.50
CA ASN A 140 7.38 47.37 -90.98
C ASN A 140 7.74 47.87 -89.56
N ASP A 141 8.39 47.03 -88.73
CA ASP A 141 8.93 47.36 -87.39
C ASP A 141 10.02 46.36 -86.93
N GLY A 142 10.84 46.73 -85.93
CA GLY A 142 11.69 45.79 -85.17
C GLY A 142 13.13 45.59 -85.67
N ILE A 143 13.49 46.03 -86.89
CA ILE A 143 14.88 45.99 -87.36
C ILE A 143 15.66 47.20 -86.82
N THR A 144 16.77 46.95 -86.13
CA THR A 144 17.48 47.99 -85.36
C THR A 144 18.93 48.24 -85.77
N ASP A 145 19.60 47.27 -86.43
CA ASP A 145 20.99 47.42 -86.90
C ASP A 145 21.16 46.70 -88.24
N THR A 146 21.66 47.41 -89.26
CA THR A 146 21.96 46.92 -90.63
C THR A 146 23.39 47.26 -91.06
N THR A 147 24.31 47.44 -90.11
CA THR A 147 25.68 47.93 -90.37
C THR A 147 26.56 46.99 -91.20
N VAL A 148 26.17 45.72 -91.33
CA VAL A 148 26.83 44.72 -92.18
C VAL A 148 25.93 44.41 -93.37
N ALA A 149 26.46 44.55 -94.59
CA ALA A 149 25.71 44.23 -95.80
C ALA A 149 25.26 42.76 -95.77
N GLY A 150 23.94 42.54 -95.86
CA GLY A 150 23.34 41.21 -95.77
C GLY A 150 22.99 40.71 -94.37
N GLU A 151 23.15 41.49 -93.29
CA GLU A 151 22.73 41.08 -91.93
C GLU A 151 21.90 42.17 -91.24
N ALA A 152 20.98 41.76 -90.35
CA ALA A 152 20.21 42.69 -89.52
C ALA A 152 19.80 42.11 -88.16
N TRP A 153 19.73 42.92 -87.11
CA TRP A 153 19.16 42.51 -85.81
C TRP A 153 17.69 42.88 -85.69
N PHE A 154 16.85 41.90 -85.34
CA PHE A 154 15.48 42.09 -84.89
C PHE A 154 15.44 42.19 -83.36
N ASN A 155 14.91 43.29 -82.82
CA ASN A 155 14.76 43.51 -81.39
C ASN A 155 13.27 43.59 -81.02
N SER A 156 12.81 42.59 -80.27
CA SER A 156 11.39 42.45 -79.90
C SER A 156 10.87 43.54 -78.96
N ASN A 157 11.74 44.31 -78.28
CA ASN A 157 11.31 45.43 -77.43
C ASN A 157 10.62 46.55 -78.23
N PHE A 158 10.83 46.60 -79.54
CA PHE A 158 10.14 47.54 -80.45
C PHE A 158 8.98 46.90 -81.19
N ALA A 159 8.69 45.63 -80.92
CA ALA A 159 7.52 44.91 -81.42
C ALA A 159 6.36 44.97 -80.41
N GLN A 160 5.15 44.75 -80.88
CA GLN A 160 3.99 44.42 -80.05
C GLN A 160 4.06 42.91 -79.73
N PRO A 161 3.82 42.52 -78.47
CA PRO A 161 3.67 41.11 -78.11
C PRO A 161 2.54 40.42 -78.89
N ASP A 162 2.59 39.08 -78.94
CA ASP A 162 1.64 38.17 -79.60
C ASP A 162 1.36 38.47 -81.08
N SER A 163 2.35 39.01 -81.80
CA SER A 163 2.18 39.51 -83.17
C SER A 163 3.19 38.93 -84.15
N ASN A 164 2.76 38.76 -85.40
CA ASN A 164 3.62 38.36 -86.51
C ASN A 164 4.29 39.59 -87.15
N TYR A 165 5.59 39.51 -87.35
CA TYR A 165 6.41 40.52 -87.98
C TYR A 165 6.98 39.97 -89.29
N VAL A 166 6.66 40.64 -90.40
CA VAL A 166 7.18 40.28 -91.72
C VAL A 166 8.35 41.17 -92.04
N TYR A 167 9.47 40.56 -92.43
CA TYR A 167 10.68 41.26 -92.85
C TYR A 167 11.06 40.83 -94.27
N TYR A 168 11.62 41.79 -95.01
CA TYR A 168 11.96 41.66 -96.41
C TYR A 168 13.46 41.77 -96.58
N TYR A 169 13.99 41.01 -97.53
CA TYR A 169 15.37 41.11 -97.98
C TYR A 169 15.38 41.35 -99.49
N GLU A 170 15.91 42.50 -99.89
CA GLU A 170 16.09 42.88 -101.29
C GLU A 170 17.57 42.80 -101.64
N PHE A 171 17.87 42.21 -102.80
CA PHE A 171 19.23 42.07 -103.32
C PHE A 171 19.30 42.56 -104.77
N THR A 172 20.34 43.35 -105.07
CA THR A 172 20.66 43.86 -106.42
C THR A 172 22.00 43.31 -106.86
N ASP A 173 22.05 42.69 -108.04
CA ASP A 173 23.28 42.13 -108.61
C ASP A 173 24.15 43.19 -109.34
N VAL A 174 25.31 42.75 -109.84
CA VAL A 174 26.25 43.62 -110.58
C VAL A 174 25.71 44.15 -111.92
N ASN A 175 24.71 43.48 -112.49
CA ASN A 175 24.09 43.84 -113.77
C ASN A 175 22.90 44.79 -113.58
N GLY A 176 22.58 45.14 -112.33
CA GLY A 176 21.49 46.03 -111.98
C GLY A 176 20.11 45.34 -111.97
N CYS A 177 20.05 44.02 -112.03
CA CYS A 177 18.80 43.27 -111.87
C CYS A 177 18.54 43.04 -110.36
N THR A 178 17.29 43.25 -109.92
CA THR A 178 16.89 43.14 -108.50
C THR A 178 15.90 42.02 -108.28
N ASN A 179 15.93 41.41 -107.09
CA ASN A 179 14.92 40.46 -106.65
C ASN A 179 14.73 40.55 -105.12
N ILE A 180 13.54 40.19 -104.63
CA ILE A 180 13.12 40.37 -103.23
C ILE A 180 12.56 39.05 -102.71
N THR A 181 12.89 38.73 -101.46
CA THR A 181 12.24 37.65 -100.70
C THR A 181 11.78 38.17 -99.34
N SER A 182 10.90 37.43 -98.67
CA SER A 182 10.36 37.80 -97.36
C SER A 182 10.21 36.57 -96.48
N ASP A 183 10.33 36.78 -95.18
CA ASP A 183 9.97 35.78 -94.17
C ASP A 183 9.27 36.45 -92.97
N PHE A 184 8.77 35.66 -92.02
CA PHE A 184 8.10 36.18 -90.83
C PHE A 184 8.65 35.60 -89.52
N LEU A 185 8.41 36.33 -88.43
CA LEU A 185 8.80 36.00 -87.06
C LEU A 185 7.60 36.27 -86.13
N TYR A 186 7.31 35.37 -85.20
CA TYR A 186 6.34 35.63 -84.13
C TYR A 186 7.04 36.06 -82.84
N VAL A 187 6.53 37.12 -82.20
CA VAL A 187 6.98 37.57 -80.87
C VAL A 187 5.93 37.17 -79.85
N ASN A 188 6.24 36.20 -78.99
CA ASN A 188 5.36 35.77 -77.90
C ASN A 188 5.40 36.77 -76.75
N ASP A 189 4.25 37.05 -76.12
CA ASP A 189 4.22 37.80 -74.86
C ASP A 189 4.87 37.02 -73.71
N LEU A 190 5.26 37.72 -72.65
CA LEU A 190 5.77 37.07 -71.43
C LEU A 190 4.62 36.45 -70.63
N PRO A 191 4.79 35.22 -70.11
CA PRO A 191 3.76 34.63 -69.26
C PRO A 191 3.61 35.40 -67.94
N VAL A 192 2.46 35.26 -67.28
CA VAL A 192 2.22 35.81 -65.94
C VAL A 192 2.37 34.68 -64.93
N ALA A 193 3.41 34.73 -64.10
CA ALA A 193 3.59 33.84 -62.96
C ALA A 193 3.02 34.48 -61.68
N GLY A 194 2.53 33.64 -60.77
CA GLY A 194 2.11 33.99 -59.44
C GLY A 194 2.41 32.85 -58.47
N VAL A 195 2.77 33.19 -57.25
CA VAL A 195 2.89 32.27 -56.12
C VAL A 195 2.10 32.87 -54.97
N ASN A 196 1.31 32.06 -54.30
CA ASN A 196 0.45 32.50 -53.20
C ASN A 196 0.58 31.54 -52.02
N ILE A 197 0.93 32.09 -50.87
CA ILE A 197 0.97 31.37 -49.60
C ILE A 197 -0.35 31.66 -48.85
N ASP A 198 -0.94 30.65 -48.22
CA ASP A 198 -2.21 30.74 -47.50
C ASP A 198 -2.13 31.42 -46.12
N GLY A 199 -1.14 32.30 -45.94
CA GLY A 199 -0.86 33.03 -44.71
C GLY A 199 0.45 33.78 -44.81
N TYR A 200 0.74 34.61 -43.80
CA TYR A 200 2.03 35.29 -43.68
C TYR A 200 2.82 34.85 -42.44
N GLU A 201 2.15 34.54 -41.32
CA GLU A 201 2.80 34.13 -40.08
C GLU A 201 2.51 32.65 -39.80
N PHE A 202 3.57 31.89 -39.57
CA PHE A 202 3.50 30.46 -39.29
C PHE A 202 4.39 30.11 -38.10
N CYS A 203 3.96 29.17 -37.30
CA CYS A 203 4.78 28.51 -36.30
C CYS A 203 5.60 27.40 -36.95
N SER A 204 6.74 27.04 -36.38
CA SER A 204 7.61 26.00 -36.96
C SER A 204 6.93 24.62 -37.07
N ASN A 205 5.85 24.38 -36.32
CA ASN A 205 5.01 23.18 -36.42
C ASN A 205 3.79 23.34 -37.35
N ASP A 206 3.56 24.52 -37.92
CA ASP A 206 2.49 24.75 -38.87
C ASP A 206 2.84 24.23 -40.27
N THR A 207 1.79 23.97 -41.02
CA THR A 207 1.86 23.65 -42.44
C THR A 207 1.43 24.87 -43.25
N ALA A 208 2.29 25.32 -44.16
CA ALA A 208 1.96 26.36 -45.14
C ALA A 208 1.55 25.71 -46.46
N ASN A 209 0.44 26.16 -47.04
CA ASN A 209 0.00 25.73 -48.35
C ASN A 209 0.40 26.79 -49.39
N VAL A 210 1.18 26.36 -50.37
CA VAL A 210 1.71 27.23 -51.42
C VAL A 210 1.12 26.83 -52.76
N ASN A 211 0.52 27.80 -53.45
CA ASN A 211 -0.07 27.65 -54.78
C ASN A 211 0.76 28.39 -55.82
N ALA A 212 1.31 27.65 -56.79
CA ALA A 212 1.95 28.19 -57.98
C ALA A 212 0.96 28.26 -59.15
N ILE A 213 0.88 29.43 -59.79
CA ILE A 213 0.05 29.67 -60.98
C ILE A 213 0.89 30.32 -62.08
N PRO A 214 0.85 29.85 -63.34
CA PRO A 214 0.12 28.69 -63.86
C PRO A 214 0.66 27.36 -63.31
N LEU A 215 -0.06 26.25 -63.56
CA LEU A 215 0.33 24.92 -63.08
C LEU A 215 1.75 24.54 -63.59
N PRO A 216 2.63 24.00 -62.72
CA PRO A 216 4.00 23.70 -63.09
C PRO A 216 4.13 22.62 -64.18
N GLY A 217 4.87 22.94 -65.24
CA GLY A 217 5.42 22.00 -66.21
C GLY A 217 6.75 21.40 -65.74
N PRO A 218 7.25 20.35 -66.42
CA PRO A 218 8.46 19.61 -66.00
C PRO A 218 9.74 20.44 -65.90
N ASP A 219 9.80 21.57 -66.61
CA ASP A 219 10.96 22.47 -66.68
C ASP A 219 10.83 23.67 -65.71
N ASP A 220 9.75 23.74 -64.93
CA ASP A 220 9.50 24.78 -63.93
C ASP A 220 10.16 24.45 -62.60
N SER A 221 10.37 25.47 -61.77
CA SER A 221 11.01 25.28 -60.47
C SER A 221 10.45 26.21 -59.39
N LEU A 222 10.23 25.62 -58.21
CA LEU A 222 9.85 26.33 -56.99
C LEU A 222 11.00 26.23 -55.99
N TYR A 223 11.38 27.35 -55.39
CA TYR A 223 12.43 27.40 -54.37
C TYR A 223 11.90 28.02 -53.09
N PHE A 224 12.31 27.46 -51.96
CA PHE A 224 12.13 28.04 -50.64
C PHE A 224 13.50 28.44 -50.09
N ASN A 225 13.71 29.74 -49.93
CA ASN A 225 14.99 30.31 -49.47
C ASN A 225 16.21 29.77 -50.24
N GLY A 226 16.08 29.57 -51.56
CA GLY A 226 17.10 29.04 -52.45
C GLY A 226 17.23 27.50 -52.47
N VAL A 227 16.43 26.75 -51.71
CA VAL A 227 16.35 25.28 -51.77
C VAL A 227 15.28 24.88 -52.76
N TYR A 228 15.63 24.03 -53.73
CA TYR A 228 14.69 23.50 -54.72
C TYR A 228 13.71 22.52 -54.07
N GLU A 229 12.42 22.74 -54.30
CA GLU A 229 11.38 21.79 -53.92
C GLU A 229 11.07 20.83 -55.06
N THR A 230 10.70 19.60 -54.71
CA THR A 230 10.42 18.57 -55.72
C THR A 230 9.23 18.97 -56.59
N TYR A 231 9.38 18.81 -57.89
CA TYR A 231 8.34 19.10 -58.88
C TYR A 231 6.98 18.47 -58.51
N ASP A 232 5.96 19.31 -58.34
CA ASP A 232 4.56 18.89 -58.21
C ASP A 232 3.72 19.45 -59.39
N PRO A 233 3.16 18.57 -60.26
CA PRO A 233 2.37 19.00 -61.42
C PRO A 233 1.03 19.64 -61.04
N THR A 234 0.59 19.54 -59.79
CA THR A 234 -0.65 20.16 -59.30
C THR A 234 -0.47 21.62 -58.90
N GLY A 235 0.78 22.09 -58.78
CA GLY A 235 1.09 23.45 -58.33
C GLY A 235 0.75 23.73 -56.87
N PHE A 236 0.33 22.70 -56.12
CA PHE A 236 0.00 22.79 -54.70
C PHE A 236 1.10 22.12 -53.88
N TYR A 237 1.68 22.87 -52.94
CA TYR A 237 2.76 22.38 -52.09
C TYR A 237 2.36 22.53 -50.63
N GLU A 238 2.36 21.42 -49.89
CA GLU A 238 2.11 21.38 -48.46
C GLU A 238 3.45 21.24 -47.73
N VAL A 239 3.93 22.31 -47.09
CA VAL A 239 5.25 22.33 -46.46
C VAL A 239 5.16 22.63 -44.96
N VAL A 240 5.87 21.85 -44.15
CA VAL A 240 6.02 22.13 -42.72
C VAL A 240 7.02 23.27 -42.54
N ALA A 241 6.58 24.39 -41.94
CA ALA A 241 7.35 25.62 -41.86
C ALA A 241 8.70 25.45 -41.14
N GLY A 242 8.78 24.57 -40.13
CA GLY A 242 9.99 24.27 -39.36
C GLY A 242 11.07 23.49 -40.11
N ASN A 243 10.82 23.06 -41.34
CA ASN A 243 11.89 22.57 -42.23
C ASN A 243 12.84 23.71 -42.66
N TYR A 244 12.44 24.96 -42.41
CA TYR A 244 13.18 26.17 -42.74
C TYR A 244 13.64 26.91 -41.47
N PRO A 245 14.73 27.70 -41.54
CA PRO A 245 15.18 28.49 -40.40
C PRO A 245 14.10 29.50 -39.95
N ASN A 246 14.02 29.74 -38.65
CA ASN A 246 13.13 30.78 -38.12
C ASN A 246 13.46 32.16 -38.72
N GLY A 247 12.43 32.92 -39.08
CA GLY A 247 12.54 34.21 -39.76
C GLY A 247 11.78 34.27 -41.07
N ILE A 248 12.11 35.26 -41.91
CA ILE A 248 11.45 35.45 -43.21
C ILE A 248 12.00 34.43 -44.21
N ILE A 249 11.10 33.65 -44.79
CA ILE A 249 11.36 32.68 -45.86
C ILE A 249 10.77 33.24 -47.14
N THR A 250 11.63 33.42 -48.15
CA THR A 250 11.22 33.84 -49.49
C THR A 250 10.93 32.61 -50.35
N VAL A 251 9.76 32.59 -50.97
CA VAL A 251 9.32 31.54 -51.91
C VAL A 251 9.39 32.11 -53.32
N GLN A 252 10.08 31.42 -54.22
CA GLN A 252 10.35 31.89 -55.58
C GLN A 252 9.87 30.86 -56.60
N TYR A 253 9.01 31.29 -57.52
CA TYR A 253 8.49 30.46 -58.60
C TYR A 253 9.02 30.93 -59.96
N TYR A 254 9.64 30.01 -60.69
CA TYR A 254 10.12 30.20 -62.05
C TYR A 254 9.28 29.34 -63.00
N TYR A 255 8.55 29.99 -63.90
CA TYR A 255 7.65 29.37 -64.86
C TYR A 255 8.15 29.58 -66.29
N ILE A 256 8.08 28.54 -67.11
CA ILE A 256 8.40 28.54 -68.53
C ILE A 256 7.16 28.06 -69.30
N ASP A 257 6.63 28.90 -70.18
CA ASP A 257 5.48 28.51 -71.00
C ASP A 257 5.86 27.57 -72.16
N ASN A 258 4.84 27.10 -72.88
CA ASN A 258 5.03 26.20 -74.03
C ASN A 258 5.84 26.82 -75.19
N ASN A 259 6.01 28.15 -75.21
CA ASN A 259 6.78 28.87 -76.21
C ASN A 259 8.23 29.15 -75.74
N GLY A 260 8.60 28.69 -74.53
CA GLY A 260 9.93 28.88 -73.96
C GLY A 260 10.13 30.21 -73.23
N CYS A 261 9.06 31.02 -73.07
CA CYS A 261 9.11 32.32 -72.42
C CYS A 261 9.04 32.17 -70.90
N LYS A 262 9.83 32.97 -70.19
CA LYS A 262 10.07 32.81 -68.75
C LYS A 262 9.41 33.91 -67.92
N ALA A 263 8.82 33.53 -66.80
CA ALA A 263 8.26 34.44 -65.81
C ALA A 263 8.75 34.13 -64.40
N TYR A 264 8.70 35.15 -63.54
CA TYR A 264 9.16 35.12 -62.16
C TYR A 264 8.09 35.67 -61.22
N ALA A 265 7.84 34.96 -60.12
CA ALA A 265 7.03 35.45 -59.01
C ALA A 265 7.70 35.11 -57.67
N GLU A 266 7.50 35.97 -56.69
CA GLU A 266 7.95 35.75 -55.31
C GLU A 266 6.85 36.11 -54.31
N ASP A 267 6.83 35.38 -53.20
CA ASP A 267 6.03 35.67 -52.00
C ASP A 267 6.87 35.32 -50.76
N SER A 268 6.42 35.71 -49.57
CA SER A 268 7.19 35.47 -48.34
C SER A 268 6.32 35.08 -47.17
N MET A 269 6.86 34.23 -46.31
CA MET A 269 6.26 33.82 -45.03
C MET A 269 7.24 34.05 -43.88
N LEU A 270 6.73 34.31 -42.69
CA LEU A 270 7.49 34.49 -41.45
C LEU A 270 7.28 33.27 -40.54
N VAL A 271 8.38 32.58 -40.22
CA VAL A 271 8.37 31.39 -39.37
C VAL A 271 8.87 31.73 -37.96
N TYR A 272 8.02 31.51 -36.97
CA TYR A 272 8.35 31.66 -35.56
C TYR A 272 8.75 30.30 -34.93
N PRO A 273 9.73 30.28 -34.00
CA PRO A 273 10.09 29.07 -33.28
C PRO A 273 8.93 28.57 -32.40
N THR A 274 8.68 27.26 -32.43
CA THR A 274 7.75 26.59 -31.52
C THR A 274 8.54 25.99 -30.34
N PRO A 275 8.12 26.22 -29.07
CA PRO A 275 8.71 25.54 -27.93
C PRO A 275 8.49 24.02 -28.03
N SER A 276 9.47 23.21 -27.62
CA SER A 276 9.29 21.77 -27.45
C SER A 276 8.96 21.49 -25.98
N VAL A 277 7.69 21.19 -25.73
CA VAL A 277 7.14 21.14 -24.37
C VAL A 277 7.46 19.80 -23.71
N GLY A 278 7.81 19.85 -22.42
CA GLY A 278 8.06 18.68 -21.61
C GLY A 278 8.10 19.02 -20.13
N PHE A 279 7.85 18.03 -19.28
CA PHE A 279 7.93 18.20 -17.83
C PHE A 279 8.41 16.94 -17.13
N THR A 280 8.78 17.10 -15.86
CA THR A 280 9.08 16.00 -14.94
C THR A 280 8.32 16.18 -13.63
N PHE A 281 8.27 15.13 -12.81
CA PHE A 281 7.63 15.18 -11.50
C PHE A 281 8.41 14.37 -10.46
N ASN A 282 8.15 14.63 -9.18
CA ASN A 282 8.99 14.18 -8.06
C ASN A 282 8.62 12.81 -7.47
N SER A 283 7.39 12.32 -7.65
CA SER A 283 6.88 11.10 -7.02
C SER A 283 5.71 10.48 -7.77
N ASN A 284 5.62 9.15 -7.79
CA ASN A 284 4.43 8.40 -8.25
C ASN A 284 3.42 8.14 -7.11
N CYS A 285 3.72 8.62 -5.91
CA CYS A 285 2.94 8.36 -4.70
C CYS A 285 2.28 9.63 -4.21
N ILE A 286 0.97 9.55 -4.00
CA ILE A 286 0.15 10.61 -3.43
C ILE A 286 0.38 10.59 -1.92
N THR A 287 1.40 11.32 -1.47
CA THR A 287 1.70 11.55 -0.05
C THR A 287 1.35 12.97 0.38
N ASP A 288 1.62 13.91 -0.51
CA ASP A 288 1.43 15.35 -0.42
C ASP A 288 1.20 15.88 -1.84
N THR A 289 1.42 17.18 -2.08
CA THR A 289 1.43 17.73 -3.42
C THR A 289 2.54 17.11 -4.28
N ILE A 290 2.20 16.71 -5.50
CA ILE A 290 3.15 16.29 -6.53
C ILE A 290 3.61 17.54 -7.27
N ASP A 291 4.92 17.73 -7.33
CA ASP A 291 5.53 18.88 -7.98
C ASP A 291 5.83 18.53 -9.44
N PHE A 292 5.27 19.32 -10.36
CA PHE A 292 5.52 19.26 -11.78
C PHE A 292 6.45 20.40 -12.17
N VAL A 293 7.59 20.06 -12.76
CA VAL A 293 8.66 21.00 -13.13
C VAL A 293 8.76 21.07 -14.64
N ASP A 294 8.70 22.29 -15.16
CA ASP A 294 8.85 22.59 -16.58
C ASP A 294 10.27 22.25 -17.06
N THR A 295 10.35 21.48 -18.15
CA THR A 295 11.60 21.13 -18.84
C THR A 295 11.58 21.54 -20.32
N THR A 296 10.66 22.42 -20.69
CA THR A 296 10.43 22.91 -22.05
C THR A 296 11.69 23.51 -22.65
N ILE A 297 12.01 23.10 -23.87
CA ILE A 297 13.10 23.66 -24.67
C ILE A 297 12.50 24.72 -25.58
N THR A 298 12.75 26.00 -25.33
CA THR A 298 12.06 27.09 -26.03
C THR A 298 12.46 27.27 -27.50
N ASN A 299 13.56 26.66 -27.96
CA ASN A 299 14.09 26.80 -29.33
C ASN A 299 14.27 28.27 -29.80
N GLY A 300 14.49 29.20 -28.87
CA GLY A 300 14.60 30.63 -29.14
C GLY A 300 13.28 31.41 -29.11
N ALA A 301 12.14 30.75 -28.88
CA ALA A 301 10.87 31.40 -28.60
C ALA A 301 10.90 32.12 -27.23
N THR A 302 10.18 33.22 -27.13
CA THR A 302 9.91 33.87 -25.84
C THR A 302 8.54 33.39 -25.34
N VAL A 303 8.50 32.78 -24.16
CA VAL A 303 7.26 32.22 -23.59
C VAL A 303 6.35 33.36 -23.11
N ALA A 304 5.07 33.28 -23.45
CA ALA A 304 4.02 34.19 -22.99
C ALA A 304 3.13 33.58 -21.91
N ASP A 305 2.79 32.30 -22.04
CA ASP A 305 1.84 31.63 -21.16
C ASP A 305 2.18 30.15 -20.95
N TYR A 306 1.80 29.64 -19.79
CA TYR A 306 1.87 28.23 -19.40
C TYR A 306 0.45 27.77 -19.09
N SER A 307 0.08 26.57 -19.51
CA SER A 307 -1.24 26.01 -19.26
C SER A 307 -1.12 24.54 -18.89
N TRP A 308 -1.39 24.24 -17.62
CA TRP A 308 -1.51 22.90 -17.10
C TRP A 308 -2.97 22.52 -16.98
N THR A 309 -3.33 21.34 -17.45
CA THR A 309 -4.65 20.74 -17.21
C THR A 309 -4.49 19.29 -16.76
N PHE A 310 -5.27 18.93 -15.75
CA PHE A 310 -5.25 17.62 -15.13
C PHE A 310 -6.62 16.97 -15.27
N SER A 311 -6.66 15.65 -15.43
CA SER A 311 -7.90 14.88 -15.61
C SER A 311 -8.90 14.99 -14.44
N ASP A 312 -8.46 15.46 -13.28
CA ASP A 312 -9.28 15.69 -12.09
C ASP A 312 -9.91 17.10 -12.05
N GLY A 313 -9.64 17.93 -13.05
CA GLY A 313 -10.18 19.28 -13.18
C GLY A 313 -9.32 20.39 -12.57
N PHE A 314 -8.16 20.07 -11.98
CA PHE A 314 -7.19 21.09 -11.60
C PHE A 314 -6.57 21.72 -12.86
N ALA A 315 -6.26 23.00 -12.78
CA ALA A 315 -5.54 23.73 -13.83
C ALA A 315 -4.63 24.79 -13.20
N SER A 316 -3.52 25.08 -13.85
CA SER A 316 -2.54 26.08 -13.40
C SER A 316 -1.94 26.81 -14.59
N SER A 317 -1.62 28.08 -14.40
CA SER A 317 -0.90 28.89 -15.39
C SER A 317 0.51 29.28 -14.93
N SER A 318 1.03 28.59 -13.91
CA SER A 318 2.38 28.79 -13.42
C SER A 318 3.36 27.96 -14.26
N GLN A 319 4.63 28.39 -14.33
CA GLN A 319 5.67 27.63 -15.02
C GLN A 319 5.83 26.23 -14.38
N ASP A 320 6.12 26.21 -13.07
CA ASP A 320 6.08 25.01 -12.25
C ASP A 320 4.78 25.00 -11.44
N THR A 321 4.23 23.81 -11.15
CA THR A 321 2.98 23.69 -10.39
C THR A 321 3.01 22.49 -9.45
N SER A 322 2.32 22.61 -8.31
CA SER A 322 2.16 21.53 -7.34
C SER A 322 0.69 21.14 -7.27
N VAL A 323 0.37 19.84 -7.36
CA VAL A 323 -1.01 19.32 -7.39
C VAL A 323 -1.21 18.27 -6.30
N LEU A 324 -2.27 18.41 -5.51
CA LEU A 324 -2.70 17.39 -4.57
C LEU A 324 -3.83 16.57 -5.20
N PHE A 325 -3.53 15.34 -5.60
CA PHE A 325 -4.55 14.41 -6.05
C PHE A 325 -5.35 13.88 -4.86
N GLN A 326 -6.68 13.91 -4.93
CA GLN A 326 -7.53 13.41 -3.84
C GLN A 326 -7.54 11.88 -3.76
N TYR A 327 -7.40 11.21 -4.91
CA TYR A 327 -7.45 9.76 -5.04
C TYR A 327 -6.41 9.27 -6.05
N GLY A 328 -5.92 8.05 -5.87
CA GLY A 328 -5.02 7.34 -6.78
C GLY A 328 -5.62 7.02 -8.15
N GLY A 329 -4.84 6.25 -8.91
CA GLY A 329 -5.19 5.76 -10.23
C GLY A 329 -4.61 6.58 -11.38
N GLN A 330 -5.10 6.28 -12.59
CA GLN A 330 -4.65 6.89 -13.83
C GLN A 330 -4.97 8.40 -13.86
N LYS A 331 -3.94 9.22 -14.10
CA LYS A 331 -4.06 10.67 -14.33
C LYS A 331 -3.59 11.00 -15.74
N VAL A 332 -4.31 11.92 -16.38
CA VAL A 332 -3.90 12.53 -17.64
C VAL A 332 -3.47 13.95 -17.35
N ILE A 333 -2.20 14.26 -17.62
CA ILE A 333 -1.61 15.58 -17.43
C ILE A 333 -1.29 16.13 -18.80
N THR A 334 -1.84 17.31 -19.11
CA THR A 334 -1.53 18.02 -20.35
C THR A 334 -0.90 19.35 -19.98
N PHE A 335 0.30 19.59 -20.51
CA PHE A 335 1.04 20.83 -20.34
C PHE A 335 1.20 21.49 -21.71
N GLU A 336 0.76 22.73 -21.84
CA GLU A 336 0.86 23.55 -23.04
C GLU A 336 1.65 24.81 -22.74
N VAL A 337 2.55 25.18 -23.65
CA VAL A 337 3.34 26.41 -23.55
C VAL A 337 3.11 27.24 -24.79
N THR A 338 2.71 28.49 -24.61
CA THR A 338 2.44 29.43 -25.70
C THR A 338 3.49 30.53 -25.71
N SER A 339 4.06 30.81 -26.87
CA SER A 339 5.01 31.90 -27.09
C SER A 339 4.32 33.26 -27.28
N THR A 340 5.06 34.35 -27.17
CA THR A 340 4.56 35.72 -27.44
C THR A 340 4.14 35.94 -28.88
N ALA A 341 4.60 35.09 -29.81
CA ALA A 341 4.21 35.11 -31.22
C ALA A 341 2.91 34.30 -31.49
N GLY A 342 2.33 33.66 -30.46
CA GLY A 342 1.12 32.86 -30.59
C GLY A 342 1.37 31.37 -30.91
N CYS A 343 2.63 30.96 -31.08
CA CYS A 343 2.97 29.55 -31.29
C CYS A 343 2.89 28.75 -30.00
N SER A 344 2.12 27.67 -30.01
CA SER A 344 2.03 26.72 -28.90
C SER A 344 2.36 25.29 -29.32
N ASP A 345 2.79 24.51 -28.34
CA ASP A 345 2.92 23.07 -28.41
C ASP A 345 2.44 22.49 -27.07
N SER A 346 2.07 21.21 -27.07
CA SER A 346 1.53 20.54 -25.89
C SER A 346 2.14 19.15 -25.70
N TYR A 347 2.40 18.80 -24.44
CA TYR A 347 2.84 17.48 -24.04
C TYR A 347 1.79 16.86 -23.11
N GLN A 348 1.34 15.65 -23.46
CA GLN A 348 0.42 14.86 -22.65
C GLN A 348 1.11 13.62 -22.10
N LEU A 349 1.00 13.43 -20.79
CA LEU A 349 1.45 12.23 -20.09
C LEU A 349 0.25 11.53 -19.45
N ILE A 350 0.19 10.21 -19.60
CA ILE A 350 -0.74 9.35 -18.90
C ILE A 350 0.09 8.52 -17.92
N GLU A 351 -0.13 8.73 -16.62
CA GLU A 351 0.64 8.06 -15.57
C GLU A 351 -0.28 7.54 -14.46
N TRP A 352 0.14 6.48 -13.77
CA TRP A 352 -0.59 5.92 -12.62
C TRP A 352 0.03 6.38 -11.32
N PHE A 353 -0.77 7.04 -10.49
CA PHE A 353 -0.34 7.46 -9.17
C PHE A 353 -0.94 6.55 -8.10
N GLY A 354 -0.09 5.96 -7.27
CA GLY A 354 -0.51 5.15 -6.13
C GLY A 354 -0.81 6.02 -4.91
N GLU A 355 -1.68 5.55 -4.04
CA GLU A 355 -1.85 6.07 -2.70
C GLU A 355 -0.82 5.41 -1.76
N LYS A 356 -0.32 6.20 -0.81
CA LYS A 356 0.55 5.64 0.22
C LYS A 356 -0.29 4.66 1.07
N PRO A 357 0.18 3.41 1.29
CA PRO A 357 -0.58 2.49 2.11
C PRO A 357 -0.65 3.04 3.54
N ARG A 358 -1.76 2.85 4.25
CA ARG A 358 -1.85 3.18 5.67
C ARG A 358 -1.45 1.94 6.46
N VAL A 359 -0.16 1.69 6.57
CA VAL A 359 0.34 0.45 7.17
C VAL A 359 -0.09 0.39 8.63
N ASP A 360 -0.70 -0.71 9.03
CA ASP A 360 -1.11 -0.97 10.41
C ASP A 360 -1.08 -2.48 10.69
N PHE A 361 -0.82 -2.81 11.94
CA PHE A 361 -0.73 -4.21 12.39
C PHE A 361 -1.09 -4.34 13.86
N ASP A 362 -1.46 -5.54 14.24
CA ASP A 362 -1.67 -5.94 15.62
C ASP A 362 -0.97 -7.29 15.86
N TRP A 363 -1.15 -7.88 17.04
CA TRP A 363 -0.63 -9.19 17.35
C TRP A 363 -1.55 -9.98 18.28
N THR A 364 -1.31 -11.28 18.33
CA THR A 364 -1.85 -12.15 19.35
C THR A 364 -0.70 -12.86 20.08
N ASN A 365 -0.91 -13.14 21.36
CA ASN A 365 0.03 -13.77 22.30
C ASN A 365 1.23 -12.91 22.70
N GLU A 366 1.26 -12.55 23.98
CA GLU A 366 2.38 -11.87 24.64
C GLU A 366 3.05 -12.73 25.71
N CYS A 367 2.50 -13.90 26.09
CA CYS A 367 2.98 -14.70 27.21
C CYS A 367 4.08 -15.69 26.82
N LEU A 368 5.15 -15.79 27.62
CA LEU A 368 6.21 -16.80 27.44
C LEU A 368 5.84 -18.20 27.96
N ILE A 369 4.97 -18.89 27.23
CA ILE A 369 4.59 -20.27 27.57
C ILE A 369 5.71 -21.23 27.16
N GLY A 370 6.30 -21.94 28.13
CA GLY A 370 7.42 -22.85 27.85
C GLY A 370 8.69 -22.14 27.37
N GLY A 371 8.83 -20.84 27.66
CA GLY A 371 10.00 -20.03 27.31
C GLY A 371 9.96 -19.40 25.91
N VAL A 372 8.82 -19.46 25.20
CA VAL A 372 8.59 -18.81 23.90
C VAL A 372 7.24 -18.13 23.87
N SER A 373 7.10 -17.04 23.11
CA SER A 373 5.84 -16.28 23.05
C SER A 373 4.84 -16.77 22.00
N ASN A 374 5.29 -17.41 20.90
CA ASN A 374 4.44 -17.72 19.73
C ASN A 374 3.58 -16.52 19.29
N THR A 375 4.20 -15.34 19.17
CA THR A 375 3.50 -14.09 18.84
C THR A 375 3.13 -14.08 17.37
N GLN A 376 1.83 -14.06 17.08
CA GLN A 376 1.31 -13.99 15.71
C GLN A 376 0.97 -12.55 15.38
N PHE A 377 1.65 -11.97 14.40
CA PHE A 377 1.31 -10.63 13.90
C PHE A 377 0.16 -10.70 12.90
N VAL A 378 -0.78 -9.77 13.02
CA VAL A 378 -1.99 -9.65 12.20
C VAL A 378 -1.92 -8.34 11.44
N ASN A 379 -2.19 -8.38 10.14
CA ASN A 379 -2.11 -7.20 9.31
C ASN A 379 -3.46 -6.48 9.28
N ASN A 380 -3.49 -5.23 9.77
CA ASN A 380 -4.69 -4.39 9.80
C ASN A 380 -4.60 -3.24 8.78
N THR A 381 -3.66 -3.30 7.85
CA THR A 381 -3.48 -2.29 6.79
C THR A 381 -4.73 -2.26 5.91
N PRO A 382 -5.44 -1.11 5.80
CA PRO A 382 -6.61 -0.99 4.96
C PRO A 382 -6.27 -1.24 3.49
N ALA A 383 -7.15 -1.96 2.79
CA ALA A 383 -7.00 -2.26 1.36
C ALA A 383 -7.35 -1.05 0.48
N ILE A 384 -6.56 0.01 0.58
CA ILE A 384 -6.64 1.19 -0.31
C ILE A 384 -5.98 0.84 -1.65
N ASP A 385 -4.69 0.52 -1.59
CA ASP A 385 -3.90 -0.04 -2.70
C ASP A 385 -3.37 -1.44 -2.33
N SER A 386 -3.04 -2.25 -3.33
CA SER A 386 -2.48 -3.58 -3.12
C SER A 386 -1.04 -3.47 -2.60
N VAL A 387 -0.84 -3.63 -1.30
CA VAL A 387 0.51 -3.80 -0.73
C VAL A 387 1.07 -5.15 -1.16
N THR A 388 2.16 -5.13 -1.92
CA THR A 388 2.75 -6.33 -2.54
C THR A 388 3.98 -6.85 -1.80
N MET A 389 4.65 -6.00 -1.03
CA MET A 389 5.83 -6.39 -0.26
C MET A 389 5.73 -5.92 1.19
N TRP A 390 6.21 -6.77 2.09
CA TRP A 390 6.26 -6.54 3.53
C TRP A 390 7.69 -6.73 4.02
N SER A 391 8.13 -5.86 4.91
CA SER A 391 9.42 -5.98 5.59
C SER A 391 9.23 -5.71 7.07
N TRP A 392 9.33 -6.77 7.87
CA TRP A 392 9.20 -6.75 9.32
C TRP A 392 10.57 -6.72 9.99
N SER A 393 10.66 -5.99 11.10
CA SER A 393 11.75 -6.04 12.07
C SER A 393 11.13 -6.15 13.45
N PHE A 394 11.40 -7.24 14.17
CA PHE A 394 10.80 -7.56 15.46
C PHE A 394 11.53 -6.94 16.66
N GLY A 395 12.64 -6.23 16.44
CA GLY A 395 13.35 -5.51 17.50
C GLY A 395 14.18 -6.39 18.46
N ASP A 396 14.14 -7.72 18.31
CA ASP A 396 14.93 -8.70 19.09
C ASP A 396 16.40 -8.78 18.59
N PRO A 397 17.44 -8.83 19.44
CA PRO A 397 18.83 -9.01 19.00
C PRO A 397 19.07 -10.34 18.24
N GLY A 398 19.17 -10.29 16.91
CA GLY A 398 19.43 -11.45 16.05
C GLY A 398 18.92 -11.24 14.62
N ASN A 399 18.86 -12.31 13.80
CA ASN A 399 18.15 -12.26 12.51
C ASN A 399 16.64 -12.24 12.79
N ASN A 400 16.10 -11.04 12.98
CA ASN A 400 14.80 -10.72 13.57
C ASN A 400 13.84 -10.10 12.55
N THR A 401 13.93 -10.52 11.29
CA THR A 401 13.16 -9.95 10.18
C THR A 401 12.31 -10.97 9.47
N SER A 402 11.21 -10.53 8.85
CA SER A 402 10.37 -11.37 8.00
C SER A 402 9.84 -10.59 6.80
N THR A 403 9.49 -11.30 5.73
CA THR A 403 8.79 -10.74 4.56
C THR A 403 7.42 -11.38 4.36
N GLN A 404 6.93 -12.14 5.34
CA GLN A 404 5.59 -12.74 5.29
C GLN A 404 4.51 -11.68 5.51
N PHE A 405 3.32 -11.93 4.97
CA PHE A 405 2.15 -11.06 5.14
C PHE A 405 1.75 -10.92 6.63
N GLU A 406 1.75 -12.04 7.35
CA GLU A 406 1.39 -12.16 8.77
C GLU A 406 2.36 -13.15 9.45
N PRO A 407 3.53 -12.67 9.89
CA PRO A 407 4.55 -13.55 10.45
C PRO A 407 4.20 -14.06 11.85
N LEU A 408 4.61 -15.30 12.13
CA LEU A 408 4.74 -15.84 13.47
C LEU A 408 6.18 -15.63 13.95
N PHE A 409 6.36 -15.04 15.13
CA PHE A 409 7.69 -14.80 15.72
C PHE A 409 7.75 -15.21 17.19
N ASP A 410 8.84 -15.86 17.57
CA ASP A 410 9.07 -16.36 18.93
C ASP A 410 10.06 -15.47 19.67
N TYR A 411 9.56 -14.68 20.62
CA TYR A 411 10.42 -14.05 21.61
C TYR A 411 10.75 -15.07 22.71
N THR A 412 12.00 -15.08 23.17
CA THR A 412 12.50 -16.02 24.21
C THR A 412 12.78 -15.34 25.55
N GLN A 413 12.71 -14.01 25.59
CA GLN A 413 12.92 -13.20 26.78
C GLN A 413 11.79 -12.20 26.93
N ASN A 414 11.36 -11.98 28.17
CA ASN A 414 10.37 -10.96 28.50
C ASN A 414 11.00 -9.58 28.37
N GLY A 415 10.19 -8.59 28.01
CA GLY A 415 10.66 -7.22 27.78
C GLY A 415 9.90 -6.51 26.67
N SER A 416 10.30 -5.26 26.43
CA SER A 416 9.73 -4.42 25.38
C SER A 416 10.51 -4.56 24.08
N TYR A 417 9.81 -4.76 22.98
CA TYR A 417 10.39 -4.82 21.64
C TYR A 417 9.66 -3.83 20.72
N LEU A 418 10.43 -3.01 20.01
CA LEU A 418 9.88 -2.08 19.02
C LEU A 418 9.74 -2.81 17.68
N VAL A 419 8.52 -3.21 17.35
CA VAL A 419 8.20 -3.88 16.08
C VAL A 419 7.98 -2.82 15.01
N THR A 420 8.66 -2.98 13.88
CA THR A 420 8.55 -2.11 12.71
C THR A 420 8.11 -2.93 11.52
N VAL A 421 7.10 -2.46 10.80
CA VAL A 421 6.68 -3.05 9.51
C VAL A 421 6.67 -1.98 8.45
N ILE A 422 7.26 -2.30 7.30
CA ILE A 422 7.24 -1.49 6.09
C ILE A 422 6.39 -2.22 5.06
N GLY A 423 5.36 -1.56 4.55
CA GLY A 423 4.54 -2.03 3.44
C GLY A 423 4.83 -1.23 2.19
N GLU A 424 4.99 -1.90 1.05
CA GLU A 424 5.20 -1.30 -0.27
C GLU A 424 4.11 -1.72 -1.26
N THR A 425 3.46 -0.76 -1.91
CA THR A 425 2.47 -1.01 -2.97
C THR A 425 3.12 -1.42 -4.28
N ASP A 426 2.32 -1.94 -5.21
CA ASP A 426 2.74 -2.20 -6.60
C ASP A 426 3.24 -0.95 -7.36
N TYR A 427 2.89 0.26 -6.89
CA TYR A 427 3.37 1.53 -7.42
C TYR A 427 4.67 2.04 -6.75
N GLY A 428 5.25 1.26 -5.82
CA GLY A 428 6.45 1.63 -5.08
C GLY A 428 6.21 2.59 -3.91
N CYS A 429 4.95 2.76 -3.49
CA CYS A 429 4.61 3.63 -2.36
C CYS A 429 4.82 2.91 -1.05
N ILE A 430 5.66 3.48 -0.19
CA ILE A 430 6.05 2.90 1.08
C ILE A 430 5.42 3.63 2.25
N ASP A 431 4.99 2.87 3.25
CA ASP A 431 4.65 3.39 4.58
C ASP A 431 5.23 2.49 5.67
N THR A 432 5.33 3.04 6.88
CA THR A 432 5.93 2.37 8.02
C THR A 432 5.04 2.51 9.26
N ALA A 433 4.73 1.39 9.90
CA ALA A 433 4.14 1.37 11.22
C ALA A 433 5.14 0.87 12.26
N MET A 434 5.11 1.46 13.44
CA MET A 434 5.92 1.06 14.58
C MET A 434 5.04 0.92 15.83
N LYS A 435 5.11 -0.22 16.52
CA LYS A 435 4.42 -0.44 17.80
C LYS A 435 5.34 -1.17 18.77
N ALA A 436 5.31 -0.78 20.03
CA ALA A 436 6.03 -1.48 21.09
C ALA A 436 5.17 -2.64 21.62
N ILE A 437 5.68 -3.86 21.54
CA ILE A 437 5.08 -5.04 22.17
C ILE A 437 5.81 -5.34 23.48
N TRP A 438 5.08 -5.74 24.50
CA TRP A 438 5.65 -6.21 25.76
C TRP A 438 5.42 -7.71 25.92
N ILE A 439 6.51 -8.46 25.83
CA ILE A 439 6.50 -9.90 26.07
C ILE A 439 6.55 -10.15 27.56
N ARG A 440 5.58 -10.92 28.05
CA ARG A 440 5.24 -11.11 29.46
C ARG A 440 5.70 -12.47 29.98
N GLU A 441 6.12 -12.47 31.23
CA GLU A 441 6.37 -13.70 31.96
C GLU A 441 5.08 -14.51 32.11
N TYR A 442 5.22 -15.84 32.11
CA TYR A 442 4.14 -16.79 32.35
C TYR A 442 4.31 -17.46 33.72
N VAL A 443 3.49 -17.04 34.68
CA VAL A 443 3.58 -17.40 36.10
C VAL A 443 2.76 -18.67 36.36
N GLN A 444 3.46 -19.72 36.78
CA GLN A 444 2.88 -21.01 37.24
C GLN A 444 3.29 -21.38 38.66
N SER A 445 4.17 -20.58 39.29
CA SER A 445 4.66 -20.81 40.65
C SER A 445 3.93 -19.87 41.59
N TYR A 446 3.27 -20.45 42.60
CA TYR A 446 2.51 -19.71 43.60
C TYR A 446 3.08 -19.97 45.00
N PRO A 447 3.01 -18.97 45.92
CA PRO A 447 2.46 -17.65 45.68
C PRO A 447 3.36 -16.78 44.77
N TYR A 448 2.73 -16.00 43.91
CA TYR A 448 3.37 -14.88 43.24
C TYR A 448 3.40 -13.69 44.21
N PHE A 449 4.54 -13.03 44.31
CA PHE A 449 4.74 -11.91 45.22
C PHE A 449 5.60 -10.83 44.56
N ALA A 450 5.05 -9.63 44.43
CA ALA A 450 5.72 -8.45 43.91
C ALA A 450 5.84 -7.39 45.01
N ASP A 451 7.02 -7.33 45.64
CA ASP A 451 7.40 -6.36 46.68
C ASP A 451 8.01 -5.07 46.10
N PHE A 452 8.13 -5.00 44.77
CA PHE A 452 8.71 -3.88 44.03
C PHE A 452 10.16 -3.47 44.37
N GLU A 453 10.91 -4.27 45.13
CA GLU A 453 12.25 -3.86 45.56
C GLU A 453 13.33 -4.02 44.47
N THR A 454 13.14 -4.97 43.56
CA THR A 454 14.12 -5.31 42.51
C THR A 454 13.66 -5.00 41.09
N GLY A 455 12.45 -4.45 40.94
CA GLY A 455 11.87 -4.05 39.66
C GLY A 455 10.35 -3.99 39.74
N ASN A 456 9.70 -3.87 38.59
CA ASN A 456 8.24 -3.80 38.48
C ASN A 456 7.55 -5.18 38.45
N TYR A 457 8.30 -6.28 38.54
CA TYR A 457 7.77 -7.66 38.49
C TYR A 457 6.86 -7.93 37.28
N GLY A 458 7.12 -7.28 36.15
CA GLY A 458 6.31 -7.44 34.93
C GLY A 458 4.96 -6.70 34.95
N TRP A 459 4.70 -5.86 35.96
CA TRP A 459 3.64 -4.85 35.93
C TRP A 459 4.10 -3.66 35.11
N VAL A 460 3.58 -3.55 33.90
CA VAL A 460 4.09 -2.60 32.90
C VAL A 460 2.97 -1.68 32.43
N PRO A 461 3.19 -0.35 32.36
CA PRO A 461 2.23 0.56 31.78
C PRO A 461 1.98 0.27 30.29
N ASP A 462 0.71 0.28 29.87
CA ASP A 462 0.36 0.23 28.46
C ASP A 462 0.29 1.65 27.89
N THR A 463 1.28 1.99 27.08
CA THR A 463 1.41 3.32 26.47
C THR A 463 0.76 3.42 25.08
N LEU A 464 0.15 2.35 24.56
CA LEU A 464 -0.47 2.37 23.23
C LEU A 464 -1.88 2.94 23.27
N VAL A 465 -2.61 2.69 24.36
CA VAL A 465 -4.02 3.09 24.53
C VAL A 465 -4.18 4.13 25.63
N GLY A 466 -3.32 4.11 26.65
CA GLY A 466 -3.40 5.07 27.75
C GLY A 466 -3.12 6.52 27.31
N VAL A 467 -3.80 7.47 27.95
CA VAL A 467 -3.66 8.92 27.75
C VAL A 467 -3.13 9.53 29.05
N ASN A 468 -2.12 10.40 28.94
CA ASN A 468 -1.48 11.11 30.08
C ASN A 468 -0.95 10.20 31.21
N ASN A 469 -0.40 9.03 30.87
CA ASN A 469 0.12 8.05 31.83
C ASN A 469 1.15 8.62 32.83
N SER A 470 0.90 8.43 34.12
CA SER A 470 1.76 8.82 35.25
C SER A 470 2.34 7.64 36.05
N TRP A 471 2.10 6.38 35.66
CA TRP A 471 2.63 5.22 36.40
C TRP A 471 4.15 5.15 36.38
N GLU A 472 4.74 5.11 37.57
CA GLU A 472 6.18 5.10 37.81
C GLU A 472 6.55 4.07 38.89
N TRP A 473 7.72 3.44 38.73
CA TRP A 473 8.30 2.54 39.72
C TRP A 473 9.49 3.21 40.41
N GLY A 474 9.49 3.22 41.75
CA GLY A 474 10.59 3.76 42.54
C GLY A 474 10.18 4.21 43.94
N ALA A 475 11.05 4.97 44.59
CA ALA A 475 10.80 5.45 45.95
C ALA A 475 9.80 6.61 45.97
N PRO A 476 8.66 6.48 46.68
CA PRO A 476 7.65 7.53 46.72
C PRO A 476 8.14 8.71 47.54
N SER A 477 7.88 9.91 47.05
CA SER A 477 8.28 11.20 47.64
C SER A 477 7.21 12.27 47.43
N GLY A 478 5.96 11.85 47.26
CA GLY A 478 4.78 12.71 47.17
C GLY A 478 4.50 13.48 48.46
N THR A 479 3.46 14.31 48.44
CA THR A 479 3.11 15.16 49.59
C THR A 479 2.52 14.37 50.75
N THR A 480 1.68 13.40 50.45
CA THR A 480 0.97 12.50 51.37
C THR A 480 1.54 11.08 51.27
N ILE A 481 1.65 10.54 50.06
CA ILE A 481 2.19 9.21 49.77
C ILE A 481 3.71 9.36 49.61
N ASN A 482 4.44 9.14 50.69
CA ASN A 482 5.87 9.45 50.81
C ASN A 482 6.71 8.31 51.39
N SER A 483 6.15 7.10 51.45
CA SER A 483 6.84 5.90 51.92
C SER A 483 6.21 4.64 51.35
N ALA A 484 7.03 3.66 50.97
CA ALA A 484 6.59 2.31 50.63
C ALA A 484 5.99 1.59 51.84
N TYR A 485 5.17 0.56 51.61
CA TYR A 485 4.63 -0.26 52.71
C TYR A 485 5.72 -1.18 53.25
N SER A 486 6.39 -1.88 52.33
CA SER A 486 7.57 -2.69 52.60
C SER A 486 8.77 -2.11 51.84
N GLY A 487 9.99 -2.38 52.31
CA GLY A 487 11.18 -1.95 51.58
C GLY A 487 11.31 -0.44 51.35
N SER A 488 11.48 -0.02 50.09
CA SER A 488 11.74 1.37 49.70
C SER A 488 11.03 1.81 48.43
N ASN A 489 10.59 0.89 47.57
CA ASN A 489 10.01 1.21 46.26
C ASN A 489 8.54 0.81 46.19
N VAL A 490 7.78 1.48 45.31
CA VAL A 490 6.38 1.20 45.01
C VAL A 490 6.14 1.31 43.51
N LEU A 491 4.94 0.94 43.07
CA LEU A 491 4.39 1.35 41.77
C LEU A 491 3.30 2.41 42.02
N MET A 492 3.46 3.62 41.48
CA MET A 492 2.63 4.79 41.83
C MET A 492 2.35 5.72 40.64
N THR A 493 1.20 6.39 40.65
CA THR A 493 0.80 7.43 39.67
C THR A 493 1.52 8.78 39.94
N SER A 494 2.83 8.84 39.65
CA SER A 494 3.82 9.90 39.96
C SER A 494 4.54 9.74 41.30
N LEU A 495 5.87 9.63 41.29
CA LEU A 495 6.66 9.43 42.52
C LEU A 495 6.91 10.70 43.33
N ASN A 496 6.80 11.89 42.73
CA ASN A 496 7.24 13.14 43.37
C ASN A 496 6.38 14.37 43.04
N ASP A 497 5.29 14.18 42.31
CA ASP A 497 4.31 15.20 41.95
C ASP A 497 2.91 14.59 42.06
N ASN A 498 1.89 15.37 41.76
CA ASN A 498 0.53 14.86 41.65
C ASN A 498 0.32 14.09 40.32
N HIS A 499 -0.70 13.24 40.27
CA HIS A 499 -1.14 12.56 39.03
C HIS A 499 -1.62 13.56 37.96
N ASN A 500 -1.78 13.13 36.70
CA ASN A 500 -2.15 14.03 35.61
C ASN A 500 -3.67 14.25 35.52
N ASN A 501 -4.09 15.41 35.00
CA ASN A 501 -5.51 15.67 34.65
C ASN A 501 -5.93 14.92 33.38
N ASN A 502 -7.20 14.52 33.29
CA ASN A 502 -7.74 13.70 32.19
C ASN A 502 -6.86 12.49 31.90
N GLU A 503 -6.40 11.81 32.95
CA GLU A 503 -5.57 10.64 32.83
C GLU A 503 -6.46 9.41 32.63
N PHE A 504 -6.11 8.61 31.62
CA PHE A 504 -6.59 7.25 31.47
C PHE A 504 -5.38 6.36 31.28
N SER A 505 -4.91 5.75 32.36
CA SER A 505 -3.67 4.99 32.31
C SER A 505 -3.86 3.66 33.00
N PHE A 506 -3.07 2.68 32.60
CA PHE A 506 -3.13 1.37 33.22
C PHE A 506 -1.82 0.62 33.13
N ILE A 507 -1.59 -0.21 34.13
CA ILE A 507 -0.53 -1.20 34.18
C ILE A 507 -1.12 -2.59 33.99
N ILE A 508 -0.44 -3.44 33.23
CA ILE A 508 -0.86 -4.81 32.97
C ILE A 508 0.16 -5.75 33.59
N SER A 509 -0.35 -6.79 34.26
CA SER A 509 0.42 -7.81 34.95
C SER A 509 1.18 -8.78 34.00
N PRO A 510 2.01 -9.69 34.56
CA PRO A 510 2.37 -10.94 33.90
C PRO A 510 1.13 -11.79 33.52
N CYS A 511 1.35 -12.87 32.77
CA CYS A 511 0.32 -13.86 32.51
C CYS A 511 0.29 -14.93 33.62
N PHE A 512 -0.89 -15.27 34.14
CA PHE A 512 -1.06 -16.21 35.25
C PHE A 512 -1.81 -17.47 34.84
N ASP A 513 -1.34 -18.60 35.33
CA ASP A 513 -1.94 -19.92 35.17
C ASP A 513 -2.64 -20.40 36.45
N PHE A 514 -3.96 -20.23 36.49
CA PHE A 514 -4.79 -20.64 37.63
C PHE A 514 -5.23 -22.11 37.56
N SER A 515 -4.74 -22.91 36.62
CA SER A 515 -5.15 -24.33 36.47
C SER A 515 -4.74 -25.23 37.64
N GLN A 516 -3.71 -24.84 38.40
CA GLN A 516 -3.22 -25.58 39.57
C GLN A 516 -3.82 -25.08 40.88
N LEU A 517 -4.50 -23.94 40.88
CA LEU A 517 -5.07 -23.32 42.07
C LEU A 517 -6.51 -23.77 42.29
N LYS A 518 -6.92 -23.86 43.55
CA LYS A 518 -8.26 -24.28 43.96
C LYS A 518 -9.04 -23.18 44.65
N ARG A 519 -8.38 -22.36 45.44
CA ARG A 519 -8.97 -21.23 46.19
C ARG A 519 -8.09 -20.00 46.00
N PRO A 520 -7.87 -19.54 44.76
CA PRO A 520 -6.99 -18.42 44.51
C PRO A 520 -7.57 -17.13 45.11
N MET A 521 -6.68 -16.26 45.60
CA MET A 521 -7.01 -14.88 45.96
C MET A 521 -5.89 -13.94 45.56
N ILE A 522 -6.22 -12.66 45.47
CA ILE A 522 -5.27 -11.56 45.32
C ILE A 522 -5.28 -10.70 46.59
N LYS A 523 -4.09 -10.24 47.00
CA LYS A 523 -3.89 -9.23 48.04
C LYS A 523 -3.03 -8.12 47.48
N ILE A 524 -3.33 -6.89 47.88
CA ILE A 524 -2.63 -5.69 47.42
C ILE A 524 -2.52 -4.73 48.61
N LYS A 525 -1.32 -4.21 48.85
CA LYS A 525 -1.16 -3.02 49.70
C LYS A 525 -1.39 -1.80 48.84
N LEU A 526 -2.32 -0.97 49.27
CA LEU A 526 -2.76 0.19 48.50
C LEU A 526 -2.78 1.44 49.38
N TRP A 527 -2.32 2.56 48.85
CA TRP A 527 -2.51 3.87 49.45
C TRP A 527 -3.05 4.81 48.36
N GLY A 528 -4.32 5.18 48.49
CA GLY A 528 -4.98 6.16 47.62
C GLY A 528 -5.08 7.54 48.27
N GLU A 529 -4.82 8.57 47.48
CA GLU A 529 -5.02 9.99 47.75
C GLU A 529 -5.48 10.68 46.46
N THR A 530 -6.79 10.66 46.20
CA THR A 530 -7.43 11.34 45.06
C THR A 530 -8.60 12.23 45.46
N ASN A 531 -9.13 13.01 44.51
CA ASN A 531 -10.44 13.62 44.69
C ASN A 531 -11.55 12.61 44.44
N GLN A 532 -12.78 12.98 44.78
CA GLN A 532 -13.94 12.11 44.64
C GLN A 532 -14.25 11.69 43.19
N GLY A 533 -13.74 12.45 42.21
CA GLY A 533 -13.88 12.15 40.79
C GLY A 533 -12.87 11.13 40.27
N ASP A 534 -11.68 11.03 40.87
CA ASP A 534 -10.58 10.20 40.35
C ASP A 534 -10.46 8.91 41.16
N GLY A 535 -10.03 7.84 40.50
CA GLY A 535 -9.92 6.57 41.18
C GLY A 535 -9.27 5.47 40.38
N MET A 536 -9.24 4.30 40.99
CA MET A 536 -8.54 3.13 40.49
C MET A 536 -9.46 1.90 40.54
N LYS A 537 -9.31 1.00 39.57
CA LYS A 537 -9.96 -0.33 39.59
C LYS A 537 -9.06 -1.39 38.98
N ILE A 538 -9.45 -2.65 39.14
CA ILE A 538 -8.77 -3.80 38.52
C ILE A 538 -9.75 -4.51 37.59
N GLU A 539 -9.26 -4.88 36.41
CA GLU A 539 -9.94 -5.76 35.47
C GLU A 539 -9.08 -6.98 35.15
N TYR A 540 -9.68 -8.04 34.61
CA TYR A 540 -8.97 -9.24 34.15
C TYR A 540 -9.43 -9.69 32.76
N GLY A 541 -8.56 -10.37 32.01
CA GLY A 541 -8.86 -10.90 30.66
C GLY A 541 -7.74 -11.76 30.07
N ASP A 542 -7.96 -12.35 28.90
CA ASP A 542 -7.19 -13.49 28.36
C ASP A 542 -6.47 -13.26 27.01
N GLN A 543 -5.82 -12.09 26.86
CA GLN A 543 -5.12 -11.62 25.64
C GLN A 543 -5.95 -10.73 24.69
N GLY A 544 -7.29 -10.77 24.76
CA GLY A 544 -8.18 -9.98 23.90
C GLY A 544 -8.47 -8.54 24.35
N ALA A 545 -9.38 -7.88 23.62
CA ALA A 545 -9.94 -6.55 23.96
C ALA A 545 -10.93 -6.59 25.13
N ASP A 546 -11.44 -7.78 25.48
CA ASP A 546 -12.48 -7.96 26.48
C ASP A 546 -11.84 -8.14 27.87
N TYR A 547 -11.83 -7.06 28.65
CA TYR A 547 -11.48 -7.07 30.06
C TYR A 547 -12.75 -6.96 30.91
N PHE A 548 -12.80 -7.69 32.02
CA PHE A 548 -13.93 -7.72 32.94
C PHE A 548 -13.54 -7.11 34.29
N PRO A 549 -14.39 -6.28 34.92
CA PRO A 549 -14.15 -5.78 36.28
C PRO A 549 -13.90 -6.91 37.27
N LEU A 550 -12.86 -6.77 38.08
CA LEU A 550 -12.55 -7.67 39.17
C LEU A 550 -13.24 -7.18 40.44
N GLY A 551 -14.41 -7.74 40.70
CA GLY A 551 -15.18 -7.52 41.91
C GLY A 551 -16.17 -6.36 41.85
N THR A 552 -16.83 -6.13 42.98
CA THR A 552 -17.86 -5.10 43.15
C THR A 552 -17.74 -4.41 44.50
N VAL A 553 -18.47 -3.31 44.69
CA VAL A 553 -18.72 -2.74 46.04
C VAL A 553 -19.34 -3.82 46.94
N ASP A 554 -19.06 -3.76 48.24
CA ASP A 554 -19.51 -4.72 49.27
C ASP A 554 -18.99 -6.18 49.07
N LYS A 555 -17.87 -6.38 48.37
CA LYS A 555 -17.23 -7.70 48.27
C LYS A 555 -15.74 -7.59 48.57
N GLY A 556 -15.16 -8.65 49.14
CA GLY A 556 -13.75 -8.66 49.52
C GLY A 556 -13.46 -7.95 50.84
N ILE A 557 -12.19 -7.63 51.08
CA ILE A 557 -11.73 -6.82 52.22
C ILE A 557 -11.12 -5.55 51.65
N ASN A 558 -11.62 -4.38 52.07
CA ASN A 558 -11.18 -3.06 51.59
C ASN A 558 -11.07 -2.97 50.05
N TRP A 559 -11.96 -3.66 49.32
CA TRP A 559 -11.76 -3.89 47.89
C TRP A 559 -12.27 -2.78 47.00
N TYR A 560 -13.45 -2.22 47.20
CA TYR A 560 -13.90 -1.01 46.48
C TYR A 560 -14.74 -0.16 47.41
N ASP A 561 -14.68 1.15 47.21
CA ASP A 561 -15.37 2.13 48.05
C ASP A 561 -16.77 2.43 47.52
N ASP A 562 -16.88 2.84 46.25
CA ASP A 562 -18.13 3.20 45.57
C ASP A 562 -17.89 3.36 44.05
N PHE A 563 -18.86 3.95 43.33
CA PHE A 563 -18.75 4.36 41.94
C PHE A 563 -17.88 5.62 41.76
N VAL A 564 -16.91 5.54 40.83
CA VAL A 564 -15.93 6.59 40.51
C VAL A 564 -16.19 7.18 39.11
N THR A 565 -16.47 8.47 39.02
CA THR A 565 -16.84 9.12 37.74
C THR A 565 -15.69 9.21 36.73
N GLY A 566 -14.46 9.42 37.18
CA GLY A 566 -13.27 9.52 36.34
C GLY A 566 -12.96 8.24 35.59
N LEU A 567 -13.35 7.08 36.12
CA LEU A 567 -13.26 5.79 35.42
C LEU A 567 -14.25 5.68 34.23
N ILE A 568 -15.34 6.48 34.21
CA ILE A 568 -16.31 6.54 33.11
C ILE A 568 -15.84 7.49 32.01
N GLU A 569 -15.33 8.66 32.39
CA GLU A 569 -14.87 9.67 31.44
C GLU A 569 -13.61 9.21 30.69
N ALA A 570 -12.82 8.36 31.33
CA ALA A 570 -11.56 7.84 30.84
C ALA A 570 -11.69 6.65 29.86
N ASP A 571 -12.78 5.85 29.94
CA ASP A 571 -13.05 4.74 29.03
C ASP A 571 -14.37 4.95 28.25
N PRO A 572 -14.32 5.43 26.98
CA PRO A 572 -15.50 5.73 26.18
C PRO A 572 -16.34 4.49 25.82
N ASN A 573 -15.86 3.26 26.08
CA ASN A 573 -16.58 2.02 25.82
C ASN A 573 -17.17 1.39 27.09
N ASN A 574 -16.84 1.89 28.28
CA ASN A 574 -17.23 1.28 29.55
C ASN A 574 -18.45 1.98 30.17
N THR A 575 -19.63 1.47 29.85
CA THR A 575 -20.91 2.05 30.31
C THR A 575 -21.55 1.31 31.49
N THR A 576 -20.88 0.31 32.09
CA THR A 576 -21.59 -0.65 32.97
C THR A 576 -20.96 -1.01 34.33
N SER A 577 -19.73 -0.62 34.69
CA SER A 577 -19.28 -0.76 36.10
C SER A 577 -18.10 0.17 36.46
N PRO A 578 -18.38 1.38 36.98
CA PRO A 578 -17.37 2.33 37.45
C PRO A 578 -16.98 2.13 38.91
N GLU A 579 -17.16 0.94 39.47
CA GLU A 579 -16.83 0.64 40.86
C GLU A 579 -15.31 0.59 41.03
N GLY A 580 -14.80 1.25 42.07
CA GLY A 580 -13.36 1.43 42.28
C GLY A 580 -13.00 1.97 43.67
N TRP A 581 -11.71 2.13 43.90
CA TRP A 581 -11.20 2.94 45.00
C TRP A 581 -11.14 4.41 44.61
N PHE A 582 -11.46 5.32 45.53
CA PHE A 582 -11.30 6.76 45.33
C PHE A 582 -11.06 7.49 46.67
N GLY A 583 -10.64 8.75 46.59
CA GLY A 583 -10.47 9.57 47.78
C GLY A 583 -9.18 9.25 48.56
N SER A 584 -9.20 9.58 49.84
CA SER A 584 -8.09 9.30 50.76
C SER A 584 -8.37 8.05 51.57
N THR A 585 -7.43 7.11 51.52
CA THR A 585 -7.42 5.88 52.35
C THR A 585 -6.87 6.12 53.76
N GLY A 586 -6.26 7.29 54.01
CA GLY A 586 -5.64 7.63 55.31
C GLY A 586 -4.34 6.88 55.63
N GLY A 587 -3.77 6.17 54.66
CA GLY A 587 -2.55 5.36 54.80
C GLY A 587 -2.63 4.07 53.97
N TRP A 588 -1.64 3.20 54.13
CA TRP A 588 -1.67 1.87 53.53
C TRP A 588 -2.83 1.02 54.07
N ILE A 589 -3.68 0.55 53.17
CA ILE A 589 -4.74 -0.43 53.43
C ILE A 589 -4.37 -1.78 52.80
N ASP A 590 -5.01 -2.84 53.30
CA ASP A 590 -4.84 -4.21 52.82
C ASP A 590 -6.10 -4.63 52.07
N ALA A 591 -6.04 -4.58 50.74
CA ALA A 591 -7.14 -4.92 49.86
C ALA A 591 -7.05 -6.39 49.42
N ARG A 592 -8.14 -7.16 49.55
CA ARG A 592 -8.16 -8.60 49.23
C ARG A 592 -9.42 -9.02 48.49
N TYR A 593 -9.27 -9.92 47.52
CA TYR A 593 -10.40 -10.45 46.74
C TYR A 593 -10.19 -11.90 46.31
N GLN A 594 -11.28 -12.66 46.26
CA GLN A 594 -11.28 -14.05 45.78
C GLN A 594 -11.21 -14.13 44.26
N LEU A 595 -10.52 -15.13 43.73
CA LEU A 595 -10.32 -15.32 42.29
C LEU A 595 -10.94 -16.62 41.79
N ASP A 596 -11.94 -17.15 42.49
CA ASP A 596 -12.48 -18.50 42.25
C ASP A 596 -13.04 -18.69 40.84
N THR A 597 -13.52 -17.61 40.23
CA THR A 597 -14.02 -17.61 38.85
C THR A 597 -12.93 -17.89 37.81
N LEU A 598 -11.66 -17.74 38.18
CA LEU A 598 -10.49 -17.93 37.31
C LEU A 598 -9.89 -19.33 37.43
N VAL A 599 -10.40 -20.18 38.32
CA VAL A 599 -9.89 -21.54 38.50
C VAL A 599 -10.02 -22.31 37.18
N GLY A 600 -8.90 -22.84 36.69
CA GLY A 600 -8.84 -23.54 35.40
C GLY A 600 -8.37 -22.67 34.23
N ASP A 601 -8.41 -21.34 34.35
CA ASP A 601 -7.92 -20.44 33.31
C ASP A 601 -6.39 -20.41 33.31
N THR A 602 -5.81 -20.42 32.10
CA THR A 602 -4.36 -20.55 31.92
C THR A 602 -3.69 -19.27 31.45
N MET A 603 -4.46 -18.29 30.97
CA MET A 603 -3.90 -17.08 30.32
C MET A 603 -4.46 -15.79 30.90
N VAL A 604 -4.55 -15.70 32.23
CA VAL A 604 -5.14 -14.52 32.88
C VAL A 604 -4.13 -13.38 32.98
N ARG A 605 -4.54 -12.16 32.64
CA ARG A 605 -3.84 -10.91 32.97
C ARG A 605 -4.74 -10.00 33.77
N PHE A 606 -4.15 -9.28 34.72
CA PHE A 606 -4.80 -8.20 35.45
C PHE A 606 -4.38 -6.85 34.86
N LYS A 607 -5.34 -5.94 34.73
CA LYS A 607 -5.15 -4.57 34.31
C LYS A 607 -5.60 -3.66 35.44
N ILE A 608 -4.67 -2.91 36.02
CA ILE A 608 -4.98 -1.92 37.05
C ILE A 608 -5.10 -0.57 36.34
N ILE A 609 -6.29 0.01 36.39
CA ILE A 609 -6.67 1.22 35.67
C ILE A 609 -6.76 2.37 36.65
N PHE A 610 -6.18 3.50 36.27
CA PHE A 610 -6.35 4.79 36.91
C PHE A 610 -7.06 5.76 35.96
N GLY A 611 -8.06 6.47 36.49
CA GLY A 611 -8.84 7.47 35.75
C GLY A 611 -8.96 8.75 36.56
N SER A 612 -8.69 9.90 35.93
CA SER A 612 -8.85 11.23 36.55
C SER A 612 -9.65 12.19 35.67
N ASP A 613 -10.30 13.15 36.31
CA ASP A 613 -11.04 14.22 35.66
C ASP A 613 -10.20 15.51 35.48
N ILE A 614 -10.84 16.67 35.28
CA ILE A 614 -10.17 17.98 35.12
C ILE A 614 -9.92 18.74 36.44
N ALA A 615 -10.21 18.13 37.58
CA ALA A 615 -10.20 18.80 38.88
C ALA A 615 -8.76 18.99 39.43
N GLN A 616 -8.67 19.17 40.74
CA GLN A 616 -7.40 19.26 41.42
C GLN A 616 -6.70 17.90 41.33
N THR A 617 -5.38 17.89 41.13
CA THR A 617 -4.60 16.66 41.23
C THR A 617 -4.07 16.51 42.65
N LEU A 618 -3.90 15.26 43.08
CA LEU A 618 -3.26 14.85 44.33
C LEU A 618 -2.23 13.76 44.01
N ASP A 619 -1.58 13.18 45.02
CA ASP A 619 -0.55 12.15 44.81
C ASP A 619 -1.06 10.91 44.02
N GLY A 620 -2.37 10.62 44.01
CA GLY A 620 -2.94 9.52 43.23
C GLY A 620 -2.94 8.20 44.00
N PHE A 621 -2.50 7.11 43.38
CA PHE A 621 -2.44 5.78 44.01
C PHE A 621 -1.02 5.22 44.01
N ALA A 622 -0.63 4.64 45.14
CA ALA A 622 0.54 3.76 45.26
C ALA A 622 0.11 2.34 45.60
N ILE A 623 0.82 1.39 45.00
CA ILE A 623 0.64 -0.04 45.16
C ILE A 623 1.95 -0.68 45.59
N ASP A 624 1.86 -1.60 46.53
CA ASP A 624 2.96 -2.39 47.04
C ASP A 624 2.51 -3.83 47.38
N ASP A 625 3.46 -4.75 47.56
CA ASP A 625 3.24 -6.13 48.04
C ASP A 625 2.06 -6.87 47.36
N ILE A 626 2.01 -6.90 46.01
CA ILE A 626 0.98 -7.66 45.31
C ILE A 626 1.24 -9.15 45.50
N TRP A 627 0.28 -9.86 46.10
CA TRP A 627 0.34 -11.30 46.36
C TRP A 627 -0.81 -12.02 45.65
N ILE A 628 -0.51 -13.09 44.93
CA ILE A 628 -1.51 -13.97 44.31
C ILE A 628 -1.18 -15.42 44.67
N GLY A 629 -2.15 -16.17 45.17
CA GLY A 629 -1.94 -17.56 45.59
C GLY A 629 -3.15 -18.19 46.28
N GLU A 630 -2.94 -19.35 46.90
CA GLU A 630 -3.99 -20.10 47.62
C GLU A 630 -4.37 -19.44 48.94
N ARG A 631 -5.66 -19.17 49.15
CA ARG A 631 -6.13 -18.80 50.48
C ARG A 631 -6.16 -20.02 51.42
N GLU A 632 -5.56 -19.85 52.59
CA GLU A 632 -5.35 -20.94 53.55
C GLU A 632 -6.39 -20.96 54.69
N ARG A 633 -7.14 -19.87 54.87
CA ARG A 633 -8.09 -19.73 55.98
C ARG A 633 -9.39 -20.47 55.68
N THR A 634 -9.88 -21.26 56.63
CA THR A 634 -11.15 -21.99 56.48
C THR A 634 -12.10 -21.67 57.63
N VAL A 635 -13.29 -21.20 57.32
CA VAL A 635 -14.24 -20.65 58.31
C VAL A 635 -14.94 -21.78 59.07
N LEU A 636 -14.94 -21.73 60.41
CA LEU A 636 -15.75 -22.67 61.19
C LEU A 636 -17.21 -22.21 61.18
N VAL A 637 -18.11 -23.04 60.67
CA VAL A 637 -19.55 -22.77 60.66
C VAL A 637 -20.29 -23.74 61.57
N GLU A 638 -20.79 -23.22 62.69
CA GLU A 638 -21.45 -24.00 63.72
C GLU A 638 -22.97 -23.86 63.61
N HIS A 639 -23.66 -24.96 63.28
CA HIS A 639 -25.12 -24.98 63.09
C HIS A 639 -25.82 -25.73 64.22
N PHE A 640 -26.62 -25.03 65.00
CA PHE A 640 -27.43 -25.59 66.07
C PHE A 640 -28.82 -25.91 65.53
N THR A 641 -29.18 -27.19 65.51
CA THR A 641 -30.41 -27.70 64.87
C THR A 641 -31.05 -28.79 65.73
N ASN A 642 -32.23 -29.25 65.31
CA ASN A 642 -32.92 -30.41 65.85
C ASN A 642 -33.89 -30.97 64.79
N TYR A 643 -33.70 -32.23 64.35
CA TYR A 643 -34.51 -32.79 63.28
C TYR A 643 -36.00 -32.99 63.63
N THR A 644 -36.39 -32.87 64.90
CA THR A 644 -37.79 -32.94 65.36
C THR A 644 -38.48 -31.57 65.42
N ASP A 645 -37.72 -30.48 65.31
CA ASP A 645 -38.24 -29.11 65.30
C ASP A 645 -38.61 -28.67 63.87
N GLY A 646 -39.79 -28.08 63.70
CA GLY A 646 -40.31 -27.73 62.37
C GLY A 646 -39.49 -26.66 61.66
N LEU A 647 -38.94 -25.68 62.38
CA LEU A 647 -38.08 -24.65 61.78
C LEU A 647 -36.71 -25.22 61.38
N SER A 648 -36.16 -26.10 62.21
CA SER A 648 -34.93 -26.84 61.95
C SER A 648 -35.03 -27.77 60.73
N GLN A 649 -36.19 -28.43 60.53
CA GLN A 649 -36.46 -29.23 59.33
C GLN A 649 -36.48 -28.40 58.03
N ILE A 650 -36.94 -27.15 58.10
CA ILE A 650 -36.98 -26.25 56.94
C ILE A 650 -35.60 -25.62 56.67
N SER A 651 -34.88 -25.27 57.72
CA SER A 651 -33.60 -24.54 57.62
C SER A 651 -32.39 -25.44 57.36
N THR A 652 -32.40 -26.70 57.81
CA THR A 652 -31.27 -27.63 57.58
C THR A 652 -30.99 -27.84 56.08
N PRO A 653 -32.00 -28.05 55.20
CA PRO A 653 -31.77 -28.08 53.76
C PRO A 653 -31.17 -26.78 53.19
N VAL A 654 -31.59 -25.61 53.70
CA VAL A 654 -31.02 -24.31 53.27
C VAL A 654 -29.55 -24.21 53.68
N PHE A 655 -29.24 -24.61 54.92
CA PHE A 655 -27.88 -24.63 55.44
C PHE A 655 -26.98 -25.55 54.60
N ASN A 656 -27.42 -26.79 54.35
CA ASN A 656 -26.67 -27.73 53.53
C ASN A 656 -26.57 -27.27 52.07
N GLY A 657 -27.57 -26.54 51.55
CA GLY A 657 -27.50 -25.97 50.20
C GLY A 657 -26.30 -25.04 50.03
N VAL A 658 -25.95 -24.23 51.04
CA VAL A 658 -24.74 -23.39 50.99
C VAL A 658 -23.44 -24.21 50.97
N ILE A 659 -23.46 -25.43 51.53
CA ILE A 659 -22.29 -26.29 51.67
C ILE A 659 -22.13 -27.23 50.47
N ASP A 660 -23.23 -27.77 49.96
CA ASP A 660 -23.27 -28.86 49.00
C ASP A 660 -23.58 -28.39 47.56
N GLU A 661 -24.19 -27.20 47.36
CA GLU A 661 -24.64 -26.78 46.03
C GLU A 661 -23.57 -26.00 45.26
N PRO A 662 -23.06 -26.52 44.12
CA PRO A 662 -22.05 -25.85 43.31
C PRO A 662 -22.58 -24.58 42.61
N THR A 663 -23.90 -24.36 42.62
CA THR A 663 -24.53 -23.21 41.94
C THR A 663 -24.53 -21.92 42.76
N LEU A 664 -24.12 -21.96 44.04
CA LEU A 664 -24.13 -20.82 44.97
C LEU A 664 -22.73 -20.35 45.40
N ASN A 665 -21.71 -20.56 44.54
CA ASN A 665 -20.30 -20.62 44.90
C ASN A 665 -20.06 -21.80 45.85
N ASP A 666 -19.40 -22.85 45.37
CA ASP A 666 -19.11 -24.04 46.16
C ASP A 666 -18.19 -23.69 47.36
N TYR A 667 -18.78 -23.39 48.52
CA TYR A 667 -18.03 -23.07 49.74
C TYR A 667 -17.44 -24.31 50.43
N SER A 668 -17.58 -25.51 49.87
CA SER A 668 -17.14 -26.76 50.52
C SER A 668 -15.64 -26.77 50.86
N MET A 669 -14.82 -26.01 50.14
CA MET A 669 -13.39 -25.84 50.43
C MET A 669 -13.09 -24.65 51.36
N ASP A 670 -14.04 -23.73 51.53
CA ASP A 670 -13.89 -22.49 52.29
C ASP A 670 -14.33 -22.57 53.74
N LEU A 671 -15.20 -23.52 54.06
CA LEU A 671 -15.72 -23.71 55.38
C LEU A 671 -15.55 -25.15 55.88
N VAL A 672 -15.53 -25.27 57.20
CA VAL A 672 -15.70 -26.54 57.90
C VAL A 672 -16.89 -26.37 58.82
N ASN A 673 -17.86 -27.27 58.74
CA ASN A 673 -19.07 -27.17 59.55
C ASN A 673 -19.16 -28.24 60.64
N VAL A 674 -19.90 -27.92 61.69
CA VAL A 674 -20.34 -28.90 62.70
C VAL A 674 -21.82 -28.67 62.99
N GLN A 675 -22.63 -29.72 62.86
CA GLN A 675 -24.04 -29.70 63.21
C GLN A 675 -24.26 -30.21 64.64
N TYR A 676 -24.77 -29.33 65.48
CA TYR A 676 -25.10 -29.59 66.88
C TYR A 676 -26.60 -29.87 67.01
N HIS A 677 -26.93 -31.14 67.19
CA HIS A 677 -28.30 -31.56 67.50
C HIS A 677 -28.62 -31.29 68.97
N THR A 678 -29.43 -30.25 69.24
CA THR A 678 -29.76 -29.79 70.60
C THR A 678 -31.05 -30.42 71.12
N ARG A 679 -31.22 -30.53 72.43
CA ARG A 679 -32.39 -31.17 73.03
C ARG A 679 -33.56 -30.20 73.20
N GLN A 680 -34.65 -30.39 72.46
CA GLN A 680 -35.93 -29.71 72.72
C GLN A 680 -37.06 -30.66 73.18
N THR A 681 -37.11 -31.88 72.63
CA THR A 681 -38.11 -32.90 72.97
C THR A 681 -37.42 -34.20 73.42
N THR A 682 -38.19 -35.15 73.97
CA THR A 682 -37.66 -36.44 74.44
C THR A 682 -37.40 -37.47 73.33
N SER A 683 -37.59 -37.11 72.05
CA SER A 683 -37.67 -38.05 70.92
C SER A 683 -36.55 -37.88 69.88
N GLU A 684 -35.47 -37.20 70.22
CA GLU A 684 -34.35 -36.89 69.32
C GLU A 684 -33.20 -37.90 69.57
N LEU A 685 -32.83 -38.68 68.55
CA LEU A 685 -31.87 -39.78 68.62
C LEU A 685 -30.40 -39.34 68.51
N LEU A 686 -30.09 -38.26 67.80
CA LEU A 686 -28.71 -37.83 67.53
C LEU A 686 -28.10 -37.13 68.76
N ASN A 687 -28.87 -36.26 69.41
CA ASN A 687 -28.62 -35.71 70.73
C ASN A 687 -28.62 -36.80 71.82
N ALA A 688 -29.48 -37.82 71.74
CA ALA A 688 -29.53 -38.86 72.77
C ALA A 688 -28.19 -39.62 72.92
N ASN A 689 -27.43 -39.74 71.82
CA ASN A 689 -26.12 -40.40 71.82
C ASN A 689 -25.06 -39.57 72.57
N TYR A 690 -25.08 -38.25 72.46
CA TYR A 690 -24.11 -37.37 73.13
C TYR A 690 -24.72 -36.01 73.54
N PRO A 691 -25.63 -35.97 74.54
CA PRO A 691 -26.38 -34.76 74.84
C PRO A 691 -25.52 -33.65 75.45
N SER A 692 -24.45 -34.03 76.17
CA SER A 692 -23.57 -33.09 76.86
C SER A 692 -22.78 -32.19 75.91
N GLY A 693 -22.44 -32.65 74.70
CA GLY A 693 -21.67 -31.88 73.73
C GLY A 693 -22.42 -30.67 73.19
N PRO A 694 -23.52 -30.89 72.45
CA PRO A 694 -24.37 -29.82 71.94
C PRO A 694 -24.84 -28.87 73.04
N SER A 695 -25.26 -29.39 74.21
CA SER A 695 -25.68 -28.53 75.33
C SER A 695 -24.54 -27.67 75.90
N ALA A 696 -23.32 -28.21 76.00
CA ALA A 696 -22.17 -27.42 76.45
C ALA A 696 -21.82 -26.32 75.44
N ARG A 697 -21.86 -26.61 74.13
CA ARG A 697 -21.58 -25.61 73.08
C ARG A 697 -22.69 -24.57 72.97
N GLN A 698 -23.95 -24.96 73.11
CA GLN A 698 -25.10 -24.05 73.18
C GLN A 698 -24.97 -23.08 74.36
N ASN A 699 -24.62 -23.59 75.56
CA ASN A 699 -24.37 -22.79 76.76
C ASN A 699 -23.15 -21.87 76.60
N TYR A 700 -22.08 -22.35 75.94
CA TYR A 700 -20.87 -21.54 75.70
C TYR A 700 -21.18 -20.25 74.95
N TYR A 701 -22.16 -20.29 74.04
CA TYR A 701 -22.59 -19.14 73.26
C TYR A 701 -23.83 -18.42 73.80
N GLY A 702 -24.48 -18.97 74.83
CA GLY A 702 -25.67 -18.39 75.45
C GLY A 702 -26.91 -18.44 74.55
N LEU A 703 -27.06 -19.50 73.74
CA LEU A 703 -28.14 -19.63 72.77
C LEU A 703 -29.42 -20.16 73.44
N ASP A 704 -30.53 -19.45 73.27
CA ASP A 704 -31.85 -19.78 73.81
C ASP A 704 -32.82 -20.35 72.77
N SER A 705 -32.45 -20.30 71.48
CA SER A 705 -33.27 -20.71 70.35
C SER A 705 -32.45 -21.43 69.28
N ILE A 706 -33.15 -22.28 68.52
CA ILE A 706 -32.66 -22.98 67.32
C ILE A 706 -33.75 -22.89 66.24
N PRO A 707 -33.43 -22.97 64.95
CA PRO A 707 -32.10 -23.16 64.34
C PRO A 707 -31.22 -21.89 64.40
N TYR A 708 -29.92 -22.06 64.63
CA TYR A 708 -28.97 -20.95 64.79
C TYR A 708 -27.62 -21.26 64.15
N VAL A 709 -26.96 -20.26 63.55
CA VAL A 709 -25.64 -20.39 62.90
C VAL A 709 -24.65 -19.40 63.49
N ILE A 710 -23.41 -19.86 63.67
CA ILE A 710 -22.29 -19.04 64.11
C ILE A 710 -21.08 -19.26 63.20
N ASN A 711 -20.52 -18.18 62.65
CA ASN A 711 -19.26 -18.21 61.90
C ASN A 711 -18.11 -17.78 62.81
N ASP A 712 -17.04 -18.57 62.89
CA ASP A 712 -15.80 -18.29 63.64
C ASP A 712 -16.03 -17.80 65.09
N GLY A 713 -17.14 -18.20 65.71
CA GLY A 713 -17.55 -17.77 67.05
C GLY A 713 -18.05 -16.33 67.19
N ILE A 714 -17.52 -15.40 66.38
CA ILE A 714 -17.83 -13.96 66.45
C ILE A 714 -18.26 -13.30 65.13
N ALA A 715 -17.87 -13.85 63.97
CA ALA A 715 -18.00 -13.17 62.68
C ALA A 715 -19.47 -13.03 62.24
N PHE A 716 -20.28 -14.04 62.50
CA PHE A 716 -21.73 -14.01 62.30
C PHE A 716 -22.42 -14.78 63.42
N ARG A 717 -23.60 -14.32 63.86
CA ARG A 717 -24.46 -14.97 64.84
C ARG A 717 -25.93 -14.67 64.54
N GLY A 718 -26.70 -15.67 64.16
CA GLY A 718 -28.11 -15.45 63.80
C GLY A 718 -28.87 -16.70 63.39
N THR A 719 -30.08 -16.51 62.87
CA THR A 719 -30.85 -17.60 62.26
C THR A 719 -30.22 -18.03 60.93
N VAL A 720 -30.51 -19.26 60.49
CA VAL A 720 -30.04 -19.76 59.18
C VAL A 720 -30.47 -18.85 58.03
N SER A 721 -31.68 -18.29 58.07
CA SER A 721 -32.16 -17.36 57.04
C SER A 721 -31.40 -16.04 57.02
N ALA A 722 -31.03 -15.50 58.19
CA ALA A 722 -30.21 -14.28 58.25
C ALA A 722 -28.79 -14.55 57.75
N TRP A 723 -28.24 -15.73 58.06
CA TRP A 723 -26.93 -16.17 57.58
C TRP A 723 -26.90 -16.33 56.05
N TYR A 724 -27.90 -16.99 55.49
CA TYR A 724 -28.04 -17.17 54.04
C TYR A 724 -28.12 -15.83 53.27
N ASN A 725 -28.72 -14.81 53.87
CA ASN A 725 -28.85 -13.48 53.26
C ASN A 725 -27.60 -12.58 53.46
N ASP A 726 -26.60 -13.04 54.22
CA ASP A 726 -25.41 -12.27 54.63
C ASP A 726 -24.14 -13.15 54.56
N LEU A 727 -23.98 -13.86 53.43
CA LEU A 727 -22.83 -14.73 53.18
C LEU A 727 -21.52 -13.95 52.98
N GLU A 728 -21.59 -12.65 52.73
CA GLU A 728 -20.42 -11.76 52.63
C GLU A 728 -19.56 -11.79 53.90
N LYS A 729 -20.17 -11.92 55.09
CA LYS A 729 -19.44 -12.12 56.35
C LYS A 729 -18.72 -13.45 56.45
N LEU A 730 -19.14 -14.45 55.69
CA LEU A 730 -18.40 -15.70 55.54
C LEU A 730 -17.26 -15.51 54.54
N GLU A 731 -17.56 -14.97 53.36
CA GLU A 731 -16.59 -14.71 52.28
C GLU A 731 -15.42 -13.84 52.76
N SER A 732 -15.68 -12.70 53.41
CA SER A 732 -14.62 -11.85 53.96
C SER A 732 -13.72 -12.58 54.96
N ARG A 733 -14.24 -13.57 55.71
CA ARG A 733 -13.43 -14.37 56.63
C ARG A 733 -12.52 -15.38 55.94
N THR A 734 -12.85 -15.85 54.73
CA THR A 734 -11.98 -16.76 53.96
C THR A 734 -10.73 -16.03 53.42
N LEU A 735 -10.80 -14.70 53.29
CA LEU A 735 -9.73 -13.86 52.74
C LEU A 735 -8.69 -13.40 53.79
N VAL A 736 -9.00 -13.53 55.09
CA VAL A 736 -8.06 -13.21 56.17
C VAL A 736 -6.99 -14.29 56.28
N ASP A 737 -5.76 -13.93 56.64
CA ASP A 737 -4.72 -14.93 56.88
C ASP A 737 -4.99 -15.76 58.14
N PRO A 738 -4.72 -17.08 58.14
CA PRO A 738 -4.88 -17.88 59.34
C PRO A 738 -3.81 -17.53 60.37
N GLN A 739 -4.24 -17.13 61.57
CA GLN A 739 -3.34 -16.76 62.67
C GLN A 739 -2.60 -17.99 63.23
N PHE A 740 -3.11 -19.19 62.94
CA PHE A 740 -2.47 -20.46 63.24
C PHE A 740 -2.51 -21.42 62.03
N ALA A 741 -1.39 -22.05 61.73
CA ALA A 741 -1.35 -23.26 60.91
C ALA A 741 -1.67 -24.48 61.78
N ILE A 742 -2.46 -25.42 61.25
CA ILE A 742 -2.83 -26.68 61.94
C ILE A 742 -2.42 -27.86 61.05
N ASP A 743 -1.68 -28.79 61.61
CA ASP A 743 -1.38 -30.11 61.05
C ASP A 743 -2.19 -31.17 61.82
N LEU A 744 -3.07 -31.87 61.11
CA LEU A 744 -3.99 -32.87 61.66
C LEU A 744 -3.62 -34.26 61.15
N ASN A 745 -3.21 -35.11 62.09
CA ASN A 745 -2.92 -36.51 61.83
C ASN A 745 -3.91 -37.38 62.59
N MET A 746 -4.57 -38.31 61.90
CA MET A 746 -5.57 -39.18 62.50
C MET A 746 -5.37 -40.61 62.07
N THR A 747 -5.53 -41.54 63.01
CA THR A 747 -5.47 -42.96 62.71
C THR A 747 -6.60 -43.70 63.40
N GLN A 748 -7.26 -44.59 62.67
CA GLN A 748 -8.22 -45.51 63.26
C GLN A 748 -7.64 -46.92 63.30
N THR A 749 -7.62 -47.52 64.48
CA THR A 749 -7.25 -48.93 64.70
C THR A 749 -8.43 -49.66 65.31
N GLY A 750 -9.20 -50.37 64.48
CA GLY A 750 -10.45 -51.00 64.91
C GLY A 750 -11.47 -49.95 65.36
N ALA A 751 -11.87 -50.01 66.65
CA ALA A 751 -12.77 -49.04 67.25
C ALA A 751 -12.04 -47.80 67.81
N ASN A 752 -10.70 -47.81 67.91
CA ASN A 752 -9.97 -46.68 68.47
C ASN A 752 -9.65 -45.66 67.39
N ILE A 753 -9.86 -44.38 67.71
CA ILE A 753 -9.47 -43.22 66.90
C ILE A 753 -8.45 -42.45 67.72
N ASP A 754 -7.26 -42.29 67.15
CA ASP A 754 -6.20 -41.44 67.67
C ASP A 754 -6.12 -40.19 66.80
N VAL A 755 -6.07 -39.02 67.44
CA VAL A 755 -6.00 -37.70 66.81
C VAL A 755 -4.80 -36.97 67.39
N GLN A 756 -3.85 -36.62 66.53
CA GLN A 756 -2.73 -35.74 66.82
C GLN A 756 -2.95 -34.42 66.08
N VAL A 757 -2.94 -33.32 66.84
CA VAL A 757 -3.03 -31.97 66.33
C VAL A 757 -1.76 -31.24 66.71
N ASP A 758 -1.00 -30.83 65.72
CA ASP A 758 0.13 -29.92 65.87
C ASP A 758 -0.24 -28.57 65.27
N PHE A 759 0.15 -27.48 65.91
CA PHE A 759 -0.20 -26.16 65.42
C PHE A 759 0.89 -25.14 65.71
N THR A 760 1.00 -24.16 64.82
CA THR A 760 2.02 -23.11 64.85
C THR A 760 1.36 -21.76 64.63
N SER A 761 1.74 -20.75 65.41
CA SER A 761 1.26 -19.39 65.26
C SER A 761 1.95 -18.73 64.06
N ASN A 762 1.18 -18.14 63.16
CA ASN A 762 1.67 -17.46 61.95
C ASN A 762 1.91 -15.96 62.17
N GLU A 763 1.55 -15.44 63.35
CA GLU A 763 1.63 -14.02 63.68
C GLU A 763 1.81 -13.80 65.19
N ASP A 764 2.19 -12.58 65.56
CA ASP A 764 2.34 -12.19 66.97
C ASP A 764 0.97 -11.77 67.56
N ILE A 765 0.24 -12.70 68.19
CA ILE A 765 -1.05 -12.40 68.86
C ILE A 765 -0.90 -12.04 70.35
N GLY A 766 0.33 -12.08 70.88
CA GLY A 766 0.63 -11.70 72.25
C GLY A 766 0.15 -12.71 73.29
N ASN A 767 -0.10 -12.24 74.51
CA ASN A 767 -0.49 -13.11 75.64
C ASN A 767 -1.98 -13.46 75.58
N LYS A 768 -2.29 -14.69 75.16
CA LYS A 768 -3.67 -15.19 74.98
C LYS A 768 -3.82 -16.60 75.52
N GLU A 769 -5.00 -16.90 76.07
CA GLU A 769 -5.41 -18.29 76.31
C GLU A 769 -6.20 -18.78 75.09
N VAL A 770 -5.58 -19.66 74.31
CA VAL A 770 -6.20 -20.31 73.15
C VAL A 770 -6.67 -21.71 73.52
N VAL A 771 -7.76 -22.15 72.91
CA VAL A 771 -8.37 -23.46 73.18
C VAL A 771 -8.48 -24.24 71.88
N VAL A 772 -7.81 -25.39 71.83
CA VAL A 772 -7.91 -26.36 70.75
C VAL A 772 -9.10 -27.27 71.01
N ARG A 773 -10.02 -27.38 70.05
CA ARG A 773 -11.17 -28.29 70.12
C ARG A 773 -11.09 -29.30 69.00
N ILE A 774 -11.41 -30.53 69.34
CA ILE A 774 -11.43 -31.67 68.44
C ILE A 774 -12.83 -32.27 68.52
N ALA A 775 -13.57 -32.21 67.42
CA ALA A 775 -14.90 -32.78 67.26
C ALA A 775 -14.82 -33.98 66.33
N VAL A 776 -15.28 -35.14 66.79
CA VAL A 776 -15.53 -36.29 65.92
C VAL A 776 -16.96 -36.17 65.42
N VAL A 777 -17.12 -36.18 64.10
CA VAL A 777 -18.41 -35.99 63.43
C VAL A 777 -18.72 -37.16 62.51
N GLU A 778 -20.00 -37.39 62.24
CA GLU A 778 -20.43 -38.19 61.09
C GLU A 778 -20.60 -37.28 59.88
N ASP A 779 -19.87 -37.54 58.80
CA ASP A 779 -19.89 -36.76 57.54
C ASP A 779 -21.32 -36.59 57.03
N SER A 780 -22.08 -37.70 57.00
CA SER A 780 -23.48 -37.69 56.55
C SER A 780 -24.36 -38.65 57.33
N VAL A 781 -25.44 -38.13 57.91
CA VAL A 781 -26.50 -38.92 58.57
C VAL A 781 -27.81 -38.78 57.78
N ASP A 782 -28.31 -39.89 57.26
CA ASP A 782 -29.62 -39.96 56.58
C ASP A 782 -30.72 -40.35 57.57
N LEU A 783 -31.70 -39.47 57.76
CA LEU A 783 -32.86 -39.66 58.64
C LEU A 783 -34.17 -39.94 57.89
N SER A 784 -34.12 -40.21 56.58
CA SER A 784 -35.28 -40.51 55.74
C SER A 784 -36.15 -41.66 56.28
N GLY A 785 -35.52 -42.67 56.87
CA GLY A 785 -36.19 -43.79 57.54
C GLY A 785 -37.04 -43.40 58.76
N PHE A 786 -36.89 -42.19 59.28
CA PHE A 786 -37.65 -41.63 60.40
C PHE A 786 -38.68 -40.57 59.97
N GLY A 787 -38.94 -40.43 58.65
CA GLY A 787 -39.89 -39.45 58.12
C GLY A 787 -39.36 -38.01 58.11
N VAL A 788 -38.05 -37.83 58.29
CA VAL A 788 -37.36 -36.54 58.18
C VAL A 788 -36.75 -36.47 56.78
N SER A 789 -37.06 -35.41 56.03
CA SER A 789 -36.45 -35.19 54.71
C SER A 789 -35.11 -34.45 54.87
N GLY A 790 -34.06 -34.95 54.24
CA GLY A 790 -32.74 -34.31 54.18
C GLY A 790 -31.63 -35.12 54.85
N ILE A 791 -30.39 -34.80 54.48
CA ILE A 791 -29.18 -35.37 55.07
C ILE A 791 -28.64 -34.38 56.10
N HIS A 792 -28.15 -34.83 57.25
CA HIS A 792 -27.44 -33.98 58.21
C HIS A 792 -25.93 -34.13 57.97
N ARG A 793 -25.23 -33.01 57.79
CA ARG A 793 -23.79 -32.97 57.46
C ARG A 793 -22.95 -32.72 58.71
N ASN A 794 -21.82 -33.41 58.83
CA ASN A 794 -20.87 -33.24 59.94
C ASN A 794 -21.57 -33.17 61.31
N THR A 795 -22.45 -34.13 61.57
CA THR A 795 -23.21 -34.23 62.82
C THR A 795 -22.27 -34.59 63.97
N LEU A 796 -22.25 -33.77 65.03
CA LEU A 796 -21.39 -34.02 66.18
C LEU A 796 -21.72 -35.36 66.85
N LEU A 797 -20.70 -36.20 67.00
CA LEU A 797 -20.78 -37.44 67.78
C LEU A 797 -20.04 -37.34 69.11
N SER A 798 -18.87 -36.67 69.15
CA SER A 798 -18.10 -36.52 70.38
C SER A 798 -17.12 -35.35 70.34
N PHE A 799 -16.76 -34.82 71.52
CA PHE A 799 -15.65 -33.89 71.69
C PHE A 799 -14.49 -34.55 72.44
N LEU A 800 -13.25 -34.27 72.02
CA LEU A 800 -12.05 -34.81 72.66
C LEU A 800 -11.20 -33.69 73.31
N PRO A 801 -10.79 -33.84 74.59
CA PRO A 801 -11.22 -34.87 75.57
C PRO A 801 -12.67 -34.64 76.08
N GLY A 802 -13.27 -33.50 75.73
CA GLY A 802 -14.62 -33.12 76.08
C GLY A 802 -14.91 -31.72 75.54
N ALA A 803 -16.15 -31.23 75.72
CA ALA A 803 -16.62 -29.99 75.09
C ALA A 803 -15.83 -28.70 75.50
N SER A 804 -15.06 -28.75 76.59
CA SER A 804 -14.20 -27.65 77.01
C SER A 804 -12.95 -27.48 76.14
N GLY A 805 -12.51 -28.51 75.41
CA GLY A 805 -11.26 -28.51 74.64
C GLY A 805 -9.99 -28.55 75.52
N THR A 806 -8.85 -28.31 74.89
CA THR A 806 -7.53 -28.22 75.54
C THR A 806 -7.04 -26.78 75.49
N SER A 807 -6.85 -26.16 76.67
CA SER A 807 -6.37 -24.77 76.80
C SER A 807 -4.85 -24.67 76.80
N PHE A 808 -4.34 -23.60 76.17
CA PHE A 808 -2.95 -23.18 76.20
C PHE A 808 -2.88 -21.69 76.53
N SER A 809 -2.21 -21.34 77.64
CA SER A 809 -2.00 -19.95 78.05
C SER A 809 -0.52 -19.61 77.93
N GLN A 810 -0.17 -18.81 76.93
CA GLN A 810 1.20 -18.35 76.70
C GLN A 810 1.21 -17.07 75.85
N ILE A 811 2.41 -16.49 75.71
CA ILE A 811 2.67 -15.47 74.70
C ILE A 811 2.90 -16.18 73.38
N TRP A 812 2.06 -15.89 72.39
CA TRP A 812 2.13 -16.43 71.05
C TRP A 812 2.82 -15.40 70.15
N ASN A 813 4.08 -15.69 69.85
CA ASN A 813 4.81 -15.03 68.77
C ASN A 813 4.78 -15.90 67.52
N ILE A 814 5.06 -15.33 66.35
CA ILE A 814 5.24 -16.07 65.10
C ILE A 814 6.20 -17.26 65.30
N GLY A 815 5.81 -18.43 64.82
CA GLY A 815 6.55 -19.69 65.00
C GLY A 815 6.33 -20.40 66.35
N SER A 816 5.55 -19.83 67.28
CA SER A 816 5.20 -20.51 68.55
C SER A 816 4.33 -21.73 68.27
N THR A 817 4.64 -22.88 68.89
CA THR A 817 3.96 -24.15 68.60
C THR A 817 3.16 -24.69 69.77
N GLY A 818 2.19 -25.54 69.48
CA GLY A 818 1.51 -26.40 70.46
C GLY A 818 1.11 -27.74 69.87
N SER A 819 0.83 -28.71 70.73
CA SER A 819 0.47 -30.08 70.32
C SER A 819 -0.60 -30.66 71.25
N VAL A 820 -1.57 -31.36 70.68
CA VAL A 820 -2.64 -32.06 71.40
C VAL A 820 -2.76 -33.48 70.85
N PHE A 821 -2.59 -34.48 71.71
CA PHE A 821 -2.91 -35.87 71.41
C PHE A 821 -4.17 -36.28 72.16
N GLN A 822 -5.15 -36.85 71.45
CA GLN A 822 -6.36 -37.42 72.03
C GLN A 822 -6.68 -38.77 71.42
N SER A 823 -7.21 -39.66 72.24
CA SER A 823 -7.65 -40.99 71.81
C SER A 823 -9.08 -41.23 72.29
N THR A 824 -9.92 -41.82 71.43
CA THR A 824 -11.28 -42.25 71.80
C THR A 824 -11.60 -43.62 71.24
N THR A 825 -12.54 -44.32 71.87
CA THR A 825 -13.06 -45.59 71.38
C THR A 825 -14.48 -45.41 70.89
N VAL A 826 -14.72 -45.73 69.63
CA VAL A 826 -16.02 -45.72 69.00
C VAL A 826 -16.91 -46.82 69.56
N THR A 827 -18.05 -46.45 70.13
CA THR A 827 -19.09 -47.37 70.62
C THR A 827 -20.25 -47.51 69.63
N ASN A 828 -21.21 -48.41 69.91
CA ASN A 828 -22.43 -48.55 69.11
C ASN A 828 -23.11 -47.19 68.90
N GLY A 829 -23.36 -46.80 67.64
CA GLY A 829 -24.02 -45.54 67.27
C GLY A 829 -23.26 -44.67 66.24
N PHE A 830 -21.98 -44.97 66.00
CA PHE A 830 -21.17 -44.32 64.96
C PHE A 830 -21.16 -45.14 63.68
N ASN A 831 -21.27 -44.51 62.52
CA ASN A 831 -20.93 -45.15 61.26
C ASN A 831 -19.42 -45.04 60.97
N LEU A 832 -18.68 -46.11 61.26
CA LEU A 832 -17.21 -46.16 61.14
C LEU A 832 -16.67 -45.84 59.75
N ASN A 833 -17.50 -45.91 58.69
CA ASN A 833 -17.07 -45.61 57.33
C ASN A 833 -17.23 -44.12 56.96
N ASN A 834 -17.95 -43.35 57.78
CA ASN A 834 -18.34 -41.96 57.50
C ASN A 834 -17.90 -41.02 58.62
N LEU A 835 -16.74 -41.29 59.26
CA LEU A 835 -16.24 -40.45 60.34
C LEU A 835 -15.20 -39.46 59.84
N ASP A 836 -15.41 -38.21 60.23
CA ASP A 836 -14.48 -37.10 60.03
C ASP A 836 -14.12 -36.48 61.38
N VAL A 837 -12.99 -35.78 61.43
CA VAL A 837 -12.60 -34.97 62.59
C VAL A 837 -12.50 -33.52 62.16
N VAL A 838 -13.14 -32.66 62.94
CA VAL A 838 -13.07 -31.21 62.82
C VAL A 838 -12.24 -30.67 63.98
N VAL A 839 -11.22 -29.88 63.66
CA VAL A 839 -10.33 -29.25 64.63
C VAL A 839 -10.34 -27.75 64.43
N TRP A 840 -10.38 -27.01 65.53
CA TRP A 840 -10.21 -25.56 65.48
C TRP A 840 -9.51 -25.00 66.71
N ILE A 841 -8.88 -23.86 66.51
CA ILE A 841 -8.21 -23.07 67.55
C ILE A 841 -9.02 -21.80 67.76
N GLN A 842 -9.41 -21.53 69.01
CA GLN A 842 -10.29 -20.43 69.36
C GLN A 842 -9.77 -19.69 70.60
N ASP A 843 -9.79 -18.36 70.57
CA ASP A 843 -9.54 -17.51 71.74
C ASP A 843 -10.59 -17.81 72.82
N LYS A 844 -10.15 -18.00 74.06
CA LYS A 844 -11.06 -18.35 75.15
C LYS A 844 -12.07 -17.24 75.48
N ASP A 845 -11.63 -16.00 75.44
CA ASP A 845 -12.34 -14.83 75.97
C ASP A 845 -13.21 -14.16 74.90
N SER A 846 -12.62 -13.81 73.75
CA SER A 846 -13.33 -13.22 72.62
C SER A 846 -14.21 -14.25 71.90
N LYS A 847 -13.86 -15.54 72.02
CA LYS A 847 -14.48 -16.64 71.28
C LYS A 847 -14.20 -16.60 69.78
N GLU A 848 -13.24 -15.81 69.32
CA GLU A 848 -12.85 -15.82 67.91
C GLU A 848 -12.14 -17.13 67.54
N VAL A 849 -12.56 -17.74 66.43
CA VAL A 849 -11.84 -18.87 65.83
C VAL A 849 -10.76 -18.33 64.91
N TYR A 850 -9.55 -18.81 65.12
CA TYR A 850 -8.33 -18.37 64.44
C TYR A 850 -7.99 -19.25 63.24
N GLN A 851 -8.25 -20.55 63.34
CA GLN A 851 -8.21 -21.49 62.22
C GLN A 851 -9.08 -22.69 62.53
N ALA A 852 -9.68 -23.27 61.49
CA ALA A 852 -10.36 -24.56 61.54
C ALA A 852 -9.96 -25.42 60.34
N ILE A 853 -9.85 -26.73 60.56
CA ILE A 853 -9.60 -27.71 59.50
C ILE A 853 -10.42 -28.97 59.76
N SER A 854 -10.66 -29.75 58.72
CA SER A 854 -11.25 -31.08 58.85
C SER A 854 -10.42 -32.12 58.10
N GLY A 855 -10.62 -33.39 58.44
CA GLY A 855 -10.05 -34.49 57.68
C GLY A 855 -10.87 -35.76 57.85
N LYS A 856 -10.84 -36.60 56.81
CA LYS A 856 -11.43 -37.94 56.84
C LYS A 856 -10.54 -38.91 57.60
N ILE A 857 -11.14 -39.75 58.44
CA ILE A 857 -10.38 -40.72 59.23
C ILE A 857 -9.93 -41.88 58.32
N SER A 858 -8.62 -42.00 58.11
CA SER A 858 -8.06 -43.13 57.37
C SER A 858 -8.03 -44.40 58.23
N THR A 859 -8.71 -45.45 57.78
CA THR A 859 -8.78 -46.73 58.48
C THR A 859 -7.46 -47.50 58.33
N ILE A 860 -6.76 -47.72 59.44
CA ILE A 860 -5.66 -48.67 59.51
C ILE A 860 -6.25 -50.01 59.96
N LEU A 861 -6.35 -50.98 59.04
CA LEU A 861 -6.64 -52.36 59.40
C LEU A 861 -5.52 -52.82 60.36
N GLY A 862 -5.87 -53.02 61.62
CA GLY A 862 -4.92 -53.15 62.72
C GLY A 862 -3.79 -54.14 62.44
N LEU A 863 -2.56 -53.64 62.51
CA LEU A 863 -1.38 -54.46 62.74
C LEU A 863 -1.11 -54.44 64.25
N THR A 864 -1.71 -55.39 64.98
CA THR A 864 -1.15 -55.78 66.27
C THR A 864 0.18 -56.47 66.00
N GLY A 865 1.24 -55.99 66.67
CA GLY A 865 2.55 -56.60 66.56
C GLY A 865 2.54 -58.09 66.91
N VAL A 866 3.34 -58.83 66.14
CA VAL A 866 3.93 -60.14 66.46
C VAL A 866 2.93 -61.30 66.58
N HIS A 867 2.91 -62.08 65.50
CA HIS A 867 2.46 -63.47 65.35
C HIS A 867 1.11 -63.86 65.98
N ASP A 868 0.09 -64.05 65.13
CA ASP A 868 -0.19 -65.42 64.71
C ASP A 868 -0.90 -65.56 63.35
N GLU A 869 -0.69 -66.75 62.80
CA GLU A 869 -0.96 -67.33 61.49
C GLU A 869 -2.24 -66.94 60.73
N SER A 870 -2.05 -66.51 59.46
CA SER A 870 -2.73 -67.05 58.26
C SER A 870 -2.60 -66.06 57.09
N ALA A 871 -1.46 -65.99 56.41
CA ALA A 871 -1.38 -65.30 55.12
C ALA A 871 -0.65 -66.17 54.10
N ALA A 872 -1.33 -66.47 52.99
CA ALA A 872 -0.82 -67.21 51.84
C ALA A 872 0.30 -66.48 51.06
N MET A 873 0.80 -65.36 51.59
CA MET A 873 1.80 -64.49 51.00
C MET A 873 2.71 -63.98 52.11
N ASP A 874 4.01 -64.16 51.95
CA ASP A 874 5.06 -63.58 52.81
C ASP A 874 6.29 -63.29 51.95
N PHE A 875 7.05 -62.25 52.29
CA PHE A 875 8.20 -61.78 51.51
C PHE A 875 9.27 -61.14 52.39
N MET A 876 10.52 -61.09 51.95
CA MET A 876 11.62 -60.44 52.67
C MET A 876 12.30 -59.39 51.81
N ILE A 877 12.88 -58.37 52.43
CA ILE A 877 13.64 -57.30 51.77
C ILE A 877 15.07 -57.37 52.30
N TYR A 878 16.04 -57.55 51.41
CA TYR A 878 17.45 -57.68 51.79
C TYR A 878 18.39 -57.02 50.77
N PRO A 879 19.41 -56.25 51.20
CA PRO A 879 19.69 -55.84 52.59
C PRO A 879 18.67 -54.82 53.10
N ASN A 880 18.46 -54.76 54.42
CA ASN A 880 17.63 -53.75 55.08
C ASN A 880 18.24 -53.46 56.47
N PRO A 881 18.91 -52.30 56.69
CA PRO A 881 18.95 -51.11 55.82
C PRO A 881 19.62 -51.34 54.45
N THR A 882 19.18 -50.59 53.45
CA THR A 882 19.64 -50.67 52.05
C THR A 882 20.31 -49.38 51.61
N ILE A 883 21.30 -49.51 50.72
CA ILE A 883 22.06 -48.42 50.10
C ILE A 883 22.08 -48.66 48.58
N GLY A 884 21.40 -47.83 47.81
CA GLY A 884 21.38 -47.88 46.34
C GLY A 884 20.41 -48.90 45.73
N SER A 885 20.31 -50.12 46.28
CA SER A 885 19.24 -51.07 45.93
C SER A 885 18.97 -52.11 47.02
N ALA A 886 17.76 -52.68 47.02
CA ALA A 886 17.35 -53.81 47.85
C ALA A 886 16.66 -54.88 47.00
N THR A 887 16.76 -56.15 47.38
CA THR A 887 16.01 -57.22 46.72
C THR A 887 14.81 -57.62 47.57
N LEU A 888 13.62 -57.62 46.96
CA LEU A 888 12.42 -58.23 47.49
C LEU A 888 12.36 -59.70 47.05
N LEU A 889 12.32 -60.62 48.01
CA LEU A 889 12.21 -62.06 47.79
C LEU A 889 10.83 -62.54 48.28
N LEU A 890 10.02 -63.11 47.39
CA LEU A 890 8.73 -63.72 47.71
C LEU A 890 8.95 -65.17 48.16
N ASN A 891 8.25 -65.61 49.22
CA ASN A 891 8.31 -67.02 49.65
C ASN A 891 7.65 -67.98 48.63
N ASN A 892 6.71 -67.48 47.82
CA ASN A 892 6.10 -68.20 46.69
C ASN A 892 5.83 -67.22 45.55
N SER A 893 6.10 -67.60 44.30
CA SER A 893 5.70 -66.80 43.14
C SER A 893 4.19 -66.76 42.91
N PHE A 894 3.72 -65.65 42.33
CA PHE A 894 2.32 -65.50 41.92
C PHE A 894 2.04 -66.21 40.59
N LYS A 895 0.83 -66.76 40.46
CA LYS A 895 0.35 -67.42 39.23
C LYS A 895 -0.15 -66.43 38.16
N GLU A 896 -0.24 -65.15 38.50
CA GLU A 896 -0.60 -64.00 37.67
C GLU A 896 0.19 -62.77 38.17
N ASN A 897 0.12 -61.63 37.49
CA ASN A 897 0.91 -60.44 37.85
C ASN A 897 0.40 -59.79 39.15
N GLY A 898 1.31 -59.53 40.09
CA GLY A 898 1.06 -58.75 41.30
C GLY A 898 1.61 -57.33 41.22
N GLN A 899 1.40 -56.54 42.28
CA GLN A 899 1.89 -55.16 42.36
C GLN A 899 2.71 -54.93 43.64
N ILE A 900 3.64 -53.99 43.58
CA ILE A 900 4.41 -53.47 44.70
C ILE A 900 4.16 -51.97 44.74
N TYR A 901 3.84 -51.44 45.91
CA TYR A 901 3.73 -50.02 46.17
C TYR A 901 4.74 -49.61 47.22
N ILE A 902 5.51 -48.57 46.96
CA ILE A 902 6.49 -48.03 47.89
C ILE A 902 5.98 -46.67 48.36
N HIS A 903 5.81 -46.51 49.67
CA HIS A 903 5.41 -45.25 50.29
C HIS A 903 6.52 -44.72 51.18
N ASP A 904 6.63 -43.40 51.30
CA ASP A 904 7.47 -42.78 52.31
C ASP A 904 6.82 -42.84 53.71
N ALA A 905 7.53 -42.32 54.73
CA ALA A 905 7.06 -42.34 56.11
C ALA A 905 5.77 -41.53 56.35
N SER A 906 5.44 -40.58 55.45
CA SER A 906 4.17 -39.82 55.45
C SER A 906 3.04 -40.53 54.70
N GLY A 907 3.28 -41.72 54.14
CA GLY A 907 2.27 -42.47 53.39
C GLY A 907 2.08 -42.01 51.95
N ARG A 908 2.92 -41.10 51.43
CA ARG A 908 2.89 -40.68 50.03
C ARG A 908 3.48 -41.77 49.15
N LEU A 909 2.79 -42.12 48.06
CA LEU A 909 3.25 -43.10 47.09
C LEU A 909 4.48 -42.57 46.33
N ILE A 910 5.58 -43.31 46.38
CA ILE A 910 6.86 -42.98 45.75
C ILE A 910 7.03 -43.73 44.44
N GLU A 911 6.69 -45.02 44.44
CA GLU A 911 6.90 -45.87 43.26
C GLU A 911 5.92 -47.05 43.25
N THR A 912 5.55 -47.50 42.05
CA THR A 912 4.77 -48.73 41.84
C THR A 912 5.50 -49.65 40.87
N LEU A 913 5.66 -50.92 41.23
CA LEU A 913 6.35 -51.94 40.43
C LEU A 913 5.44 -53.15 40.22
N THR A 914 5.52 -53.79 39.06
CA THR A 914 4.77 -55.01 38.77
C THR A 914 5.62 -56.24 39.08
N ILE A 915 5.04 -57.20 39.81
CA ILE A 915 5.59 -58.55 39.98
C ILE A 915 5.05 -59.41 38.85
N ASN A 916 5.91 -59.84 37.92
CA ASN A 916 5.45 -60.70 36.84
C ASN A 916 5.08 -62.09 37.37
N LYS A 917 4.15 -62.75 36.68
CA LYS A 917 3.82 -64.16 36.91
C LYS A 917 5.09 -65.03 36.99
N PHE A 918 5.19 -65.86 38.03
CA PHE A 918 6.34 -66.72 38.35
C PHE A 918 7.64 -66.00 38.76
N GLN A 919 7.61 -64.69 38.97
CA GLN A 919 8.77 -63.94 39.47
C GLN A 919 8.83 -64.01 41.00
N GLU A 920 9.97 -64.42 41.55
CA GLU A 920 10.18 -64.58 43.01
C GLU A 920 11.15 -63.55 43.59
N GLN A 921 11.93 -62.89 42.73
CA GLN A 921 12.90 -61.87 43.13
C GLN A 921 12.68 -60.60 42.31
N ILE A 922 12.63 -59.47 43.01
CA ILE A 922 12.42 -58.14 42.42
C ILE A 922 13.47 -57.21 43.00
N GLU A 923 14.25 -56.57 42.14
CA GLU A 923 15.18 -55.53 42.56
C GLU A 923 14.43 -54.20 42.72
N LEU A 924 14.60 -53.59 43.88
CA LEU A 924 14.09 -52.27 44.23
C LEU A 924 15.28 -51.30 44.15
N SER A 925 15.34 -50.50 43.09
CA SER A 925 16.32 -49.42 42.99
C SER A 925 15.89 -48.27 43.91
N ASN A 926 16.79 -47.82 44.79
CA ASN A 926 16.50 -46.71 45.71
C ASN A 926 17.58 -45.62 45.71
N LYS A 927 18.35 -45.52 44.62
CA LYS A 927 19.38 -44.47 44.44
C LYS A 927 18.81 -43.06 44.60
N ASP A 928 17.59 -42.85 44.12
CA ASP A 928 16.93 -41.55 44.10
C ASP A 928 16.09 -41.28 45.36
N TYR A 929 15.95 -42.28 46.24
CA TYR A 929 15.19 -42.14 47.47
C TYR A 929 15.99 -41.33 48.50
N LYS A 930 15.32 -40.56 49.36
CA LYS A 930 15.98 -39.83 50.45
C LYS A 930 16.33 -40.81 51.58
N ASN A 931 17.27 -40.42 52.45
CA ASN A 931 17.61 -41.21 53.64
C ASN A 931 16.38 -41.24 54.57
N GLY A 932 15.90 -42.42 54.96
CA GLY A 932 14.65 -42.51 55.72
C GLY A 932 13.96 -43.86 55.68
N MET A 933 12.80 -43.92 56.32
CA MET A 933 11.95 -45.10 56.39
C MET A 933 10.92 -45.10 55.27
N TYR A 934 10.75 -46.25 54.63
CA TYR A 934 9.80 -46.50 53.57
C TYR A 934 8.98 -47.76 53.89
N PHE A 935 7.76 -47.82 53.36
CA PHE A 935 6.87 -48.97 53.48
C PHE A 935 6.66 -49.60 52.11
N VAL A 936 7.08 -50.85 51.97
CA VAL A 936 6.94 -51.63 50.74
C VAL A 936 5.75 -52.56 50.90
N SER A 937 4.71 -52.34 50.10
CA SER A 937 3.48 -53.13 50.10
C SER A 937 3.41 -54.02 48.86
N VAL A 938 3.37 -55.33 49.04
CA VAL A 938 3.10 -56.30 47.97
C VAL A 938 1.61 -56.63 47.96
N VAL A 939 1.00 -56.56 46.77
CA VAL A 939 -0.39 -56.95 46.52
C VAL A 939 -0.40 -58.11 45.52
N ASN A 940 -1.02 -59.23 45.89
CA ASN A 940 -1.18 -60.37 44.99
C ASN A 940 -2.37 -60.15 44.02
N PRO A 941 -2.50 -60.98 42.97
CA PRO A 941 -3.62 -60.87 42.01
C PRO A 941 -5.01 -61.03 42.65
N GLN A 942 -5.10 -61.65 43.83
CA GLN A 942 -6.35 -61.81 44.59
C GLN A 942 -6.67 -60.59 45.48
N GLY A 943 -5.90 -59.51 45.40
CA GLY A 943 -6.11 -58.26 46.16
C GLY A 943 -5.65 -58.32 47.61
N GLN A 944 -4.97 -59.39 48.05
CA GLN A 944 -4.40 -59.46 49.39
C GLN A 944 -3.13 -58.59 49.44
N LYS A 945 -2.95 -57.82 50.51
CA LYS A 945 -1.83 -56.89 50.68
C LYS A 945 -1.00 -57.26 51.89
N MET A 946 0.32 -57.29 51.74
CA MET A 946 1.27 -57.38 52.85
C MET A 946 2.27 -56.21 52.75
N THR A 947 2.58 -55.58 53.88
CA THR A 947 3.52 -54.45 53.93
C THR A 947 4.68 -54.74 54.86
N LYS A 948 5.91 -54.45 54.43
CA LYS A 948 7.11 -54.49 55.28
C LYS A 948 7.88 -53.18 55.21
N LYS A 949 8.56 -52.86 56.31
CA LYS A 949 9.42 -51.69 56.44
C LYS A 949 10.75 -51.88 55.69
N MET A 950 11.17 -50.87 54.95
CA MET A 950 12.49 -50.74 54.32
C MET A 950 13.17 -49.45 54.81
N VAL A 951 14.43 -49.52 55.21
CA VAL A 951 15.21 -48.36 55.66
C VAL A 951 16.27 -48.06 54.59
N VAL A 952 16.19 -46.89 53.97
CA VAL A 952 17.18 -46.42 52.99
C VAL A 952 18.21 -45.58 53.70
N GLN A 953 19.49 -45.92 53.56
CA GLN A 953 20.63 -45.14 54.04
C GLN A 953 21.44 -44.65 52.83
N LYS A 954 21.92 -43.40 52.88
CA LYS A 954 22.94 -42.91 51.94
C LYS A 954 24.28 -42.83 52.67
N HIS A 955 25.34 -43.24 51.99
CA HIS A 955 26.71 -42.94 52.42
C HIS A 955 27.08 -41.51 52.06
#